data_AF-A0A538MGR1-F1
#
_entry.id   AF-A0A538MGR1-F1
#
_cell.length_a   1.000
_cell.length_b   1.000
_cell.length_c   1.000
_cell.angle_alpha   90.00
_cell.angle_beta   90.00
_cell.angle_gamma   90.00
#
_symmetry.space_group_name_H-M   'P 1'
#
loop_
_entity.id
_entity.type
_entity.pdbx_description
1 polymer ?
#
loop_
_entity_poly.entity_id
_entity_poly.type
_entity_poly.pdbx_seq_one_letter_code
_entity_poly.pdbx_strand_id
1 'polypeptide(L)'
;MRAPSSHAAVIALGLGAFAVAALKLLGGADWTPLALFAAALIVTELLEDADRIRSREPTNFEPFRVASALHIAAAIVLGPWSAALLAGGAALGVRRLRDRSLGAVSFEAATATLATLAGGYAFLAAGGHTGRIELLGDLGPVAAVAIVYLTFRTTLVQVVAAREAFQPDVTTGAGEAALGAAVALFATGHPWNLVALVPLALVVHLAYMRLARVRRETLQALETFANIVDERDPSTYQHSLRVARSVDRLARSLGLPFSDIDRLRWAARLHDLGKVAVDASLLRKEGRLDGAEWAAMRRHPRLSARLMQRFEFAAGQARAVEFHHERYDGQGYYGIDGSALPLASHFLIVADSFDAMTTERPFRPALSREEALAEIERNSGTQFHPTVARAFVALERGHDAAALLTADELAQLQDAAIPYRLPVIPGARDLRDRPELVAIAGVTLALVAAAFSQLELVAAGGTAGVIGLLLYVRRRIRVARLTQTLLDAAGQGENRESSFDALTSVLERACDATWTSLIDWEEDGLGGAVRRERGTDGPHLAVLTSWLVREAESGETLLSAGGFELQHEGVVVALPLRRENSALVGFLVLAVPRRLPAHVELALTEAADELALALVNRPDEPVAGRDPLLAAG
;
A
#
# COMPACT_ATOMS: atom_id res chain seq x y z
N MET A 1 -21.13 1.48 -18.17
CA MET A 1 -20.74 1.96 -16.83
C MET A 1 -20.91 3.47 -16.76
N ARG A 2 -21.82 3.97 -15.93
CA ARG A 2 -21.95 5.43 -15.67
C ARG A 2 -20.75 5.85 -14.82
N ALA A 3 -20.01 6.89 -15.23
CA ALA A 3 -18.97 7.46 -14.39
C ALA A 3 -19.59 7.89 -13.05
N PRO A 4 -18.94 7.65 -11.90
CA PRO A 4 -19.42 8.13 -10.61
C PRO A 4 -19.70 9.63 -10.66
N SER A 5 -20.72 10.12 -9.96
CA SER A 5 -21.11 11.54 -9.94
C SER A 5 -19.93 12.49 -9.64
N SER A 6 -18.97 12.05 -8.82
CA SER A 6 -17.74 12.78 -8.50
C SER A 6 -16.78 12.93 -9.68
N HIS A 7 -16.63 11.92 -10.54
CA HIS A 7 -15.79 12.00 -11.74
C HIS A 7 -16.37 13.00 -12.75
N ALA A 8 -17.68 12.96 -12.96
CA ALA A 8 -18.37 13.88 -13.86
C ALA A 8 -18.24 15.33 -13.39
N ALA A 9 -18.30 15.57 -12.07
CA ALA A 9 -18.10 16.89 -11.49
C ALA A 9 -16.67 17.42 -11.72
N VAL A 10 -15.64 16.60 -11.48
CA VAL A 10 -14.23 17.00 -11.73
C VAL A 10 -14.00 17.31 -13.22
N ILE A 11 -14.52 16.47 -14.12
CA ILE A 11 -14.42 16.70 -15.56
C ILE A 11 -15.10 18.00 -15.95
N ALA A 12 -16.33 18.26 -15.45
CA ALA A 12 -17.06 19.49 -15.76
C ALA A 12 -16.33 20.74 -15.26
N LEU A 13 -15.82 20.72 -14.02
CA LEU A 13 -15.03 21.81 -13.44
C LEU A 13 -13.73 22.05 -14.21
N GLY A 14 -13.00 20.98 -14.56
CA GLY A 14 -11.77 21.07 -15.32
C GLY A 14 -11.97 21.61 -16.74
N LEU A 15 -13.01 21.15 -17.45
CA LEU A 15 -13.35 21.64 -18.79
C LEU A 15 -13.80 23.11 -18.76
N GLY A 16 -14.60 23.50 -17.76
CA GLY A 16 -14.98 24.90 -17.54
C GLY A 16 -13.77 25.79 -17.30
N ALA A 17 -12.85 25.35 -16.43
CA ALA A 17 -11.60 26.05 -16.16
C ALA A 17 -10.70 26.16 -17.40
N PHE A 18 -10.61 25.09 -18.20
CA PHE A 18 -9.88 25.07 -19.47
C PHE A 18 -10.45 26.06 -20.50
N ALA A 19 -11.78 26.13 -20.63
CA ALA A 19 -12.44 27.08 -21.53
C ALA A 19 -12.19 28.55 -21.13
N VAL A 20 -12.25 28.85 -19.83
CA VAL A 20 -11.93 30.18 -19.30
C VAL A 20 -10.45 30.52 -19.52
N ALA A 21 -9.54 29.55 -19.34
CA ALA A 21 -8.12 29.73 -19.61
C ALA A 21 -7.85 30.07 -21.08
N ALA A 22 -8.52 29.39 -22.01
CA ALA A 22 -8.41 29.66 -23.45
C ALA A 22 -8.90 31.08 -23.82
N LEU A 23 -10.00 31.53 -23.21
CA LEU A 23 -10.54 32.87 -23.41
C LEU A 23 -9.61 33.97 -22.88
N LYS A 24 -8.98 33.75 -21.71
CA LYS A 24 -8.03 34.71 -21.11
C LYS A 24 -6.73 34.84 -21.92
N LEU A 25 -6.31 33.78 -22.62
CA LEU A 25 -5.08 33.79 -23.41
C LEU A 25 -5.14 34.74 -24.61
N LEU A 26 -6.35 35.07 -25.09
CA LEU A 26 -6.58 36.02 -26.19
C LEU A 26 -6.27 37.48 -25.81
N GLY A 27 -5.90 37.75 -24.54
CA GLY A 27 -5.68 39.10 -24.00
C GLY A 27 -4.24 39.64 -24.01
N GLY A 28 -3.28 38.97 -24.66
CA GLY A 28 -1.91 39.50 -24.85
C GLY A 28 -0.81 38.74 -24.10
N ALA A 29 -0.60 37.46 -24.42
CA ALA A 29 0.47 36.65 -23.86
C ALA A 29 1.77 36.70 -24.70
N ASP A 30 2.91 36.56 -24.04
CA ASP A 30 4.19 36.32 -24.71
C ASP A 30 4.20 34.90 -25.30
N TRP A 31 4.20 34.83 -26.64
CA TRP A 31 4.04 33.57 -27.37
C TRP A 31 5.25 32.63 -27.26
N THR A 32 6.47 33.16 -27.06
CA THR A 32 7.69 32.34 -27.03
C THR A 32 7.78 31.45 -25.78
N PRO A 33 7.67 31.97 -24.54
CA PRO A 33 7.58 31.12 -23.35
C PRO A 33 6.43 30.11 -23.43
N LEU A 34 5.27 30.56 -23.89
CA LEU A 34 4.08 29.72 -24.03
C LEU A 34 4.33 28.53 -24.97
N ALA A 35 4.90 28.78 -26.16
CA ALA A 35 5.19 27.74 -27.14
C ALA A 35 6.25 26.75 -26.64
N LEU A 36 7.29 27.23 -25.94
CA LEU A 36 8.35 26.36 -25.42
C LEU A 36 7.85 25.46 -24.27
N PHE A 37 7.06 26.00 -23.34
CA PHE A 37 6.41 25.18 -22.32
C PHE A 37 5.40 24.19 -22.93
N ALA A 38 4.63 24.59 -23.94
CA ALA A 38 3.72 23.70 -24.66
C ALA A 38 4.48 22.53 -25.29
N ALA A 39 5.57 22.81 -26.00
CA ALA A 39 6.41 21.79 -26.62
C ALA A 39 7.04 20.85 -25.58
N ALA A 40 7.59 21.39 -24.50
CA ALA A 40 8.18 20.60 -23.41
C ALA A 40 7.15 19.68 -22.74
N LEU A 41 5.94 20.18 -22.47
CA LEU A 41 4.86 19.41 -21.88
C LEU A 41 4.37 18.30 -22.83
N ILE A 42 4.18 18.61 -24.12
CA ILE A 42 3.78 17.61 -25.12
C ILE A 42 4.82 16.49 -25.23
N VAL A 43 6.11 16.84 -25.32
CA VAL A 43 7.20 15.85 -25.39
C VAL A 43 7.23 15.00 -24.12
N THR A 44 7.16 15.63 -22.95
CA THR A 44 7.21 14.91 -21.66
C THR A 44 6.01 13.99 -21.50
N GLU A 45 4.80 14.45 -21.82
CA GLU A 45 3.57 13.63 -21.78
C GLU A 45 3.64 12.45 -22.76
N LEU A 46 4.24 12.64 -23.95
CA LEU A 46 4.46 11.56 -24.91
C LEU A 46 5.43 10.49 -24.39
N LEU A 47 6.45 10.90 -23.64
CA LEU A 47 7.48 10.03 -23.07
C LEU A 47 6.97 9.29 -21.81
N GLU A 48 6.26 9.97 -20.92
CA GLU A 48 5.74 9.40 -19.66
C GLU A 48 4.53 8.47 -19.86
N ASP A 49 3.61 8.79 -20.78
CA ASP A 49 2.40 7.98 -20.98
C ASP A 49 2.64 6.70 -21.82
N ALA A 50 3.82 6.55 -22.43
CA ALA A 50 4.20 5.39 -23.23
C ALA A 50 4.32 4.07 -22.42
N ASP A 51 4.52 4.16 -21.10
CA ASP A 51 4.67 3.00 -20.21
C ASP A 51 3.39 2.67 -19.43
N ARG A 52 2.51 3.64 -19.15
CA ARG A 52 1.18 3.36 -18.54
C ARG A 52 0.30 2.45 -19.40
N ILE A 53 0.49 2.48 -20.72
CA ILE A 53 -0.22 1.63 -21.67
C ILE A 53 0.27 0.16 -21.59
N ARG A 54 1.45 -0.09 -21.01
CA ARG A 54 2.06 -1.42 -20.96
C ARG A 54 2.10 -2.04 -19.56
N SER A 55 2.03 -1.24 -18.50
CA SER A 55 2.12 -1.77 -17.14
C SER A 55 0.74 -1.96 -16.50
N ARG A 56 0.20 -3.18 -16.60
CA ARG A 56 -0.68 -3.76 -15.54
C ARG A 56 0.20 -4.23 -14.36
N GLU A 57 1.19 -3.42 -14.01
CA GLU A 57 2.21 -3.79 -13.04
C GLU A 57 1.83 -3.17 -11.69
N PRO A 58 1.86 -3.96 -10.62
CA PRO A 58 1.55 -3.50 -9.28
C PRO A 58 2.60 -2.45 -8.87
N THR A 59 2.19 -1.18 -8.82
CA THR A 59 3.04 -0.11 -8.32
C THR A 59 2.39 0.52 -7.10
N ASN A 60 3.03 0.35 -5.95
CA ASN A 60 2.65 0.98 -4.68
C ASN A 60 3.11 2.44 -4.60
N PHE A 61 3.79 2.93 -5.64
CA PHE A 61 4.41 4.24 -5.67
C PHE A 61 3.86 5.06 -6.82
N GLU A 62 3.47 6.29 -6.50
CA GLU A 62 3.19 7.28 -7.53
C GLU A 62 4.51 7.65 -8.21
N PRO A 63 4.70 7.37 -9.52
CA PRO A 63 5.98 7.60 -10.16
C PRO A 63 6.25 9.10 -10.26
N PHE A 64 7.51 9.49 -10.06
CA PHE A 64 8.01 10.84 -10.31
C PHE A 64 7.63 11.32 -11.71
N ARG A 65 7.03 12.51 -11.80
CA ARG A 65 6.59 13.12 -13.06
C ARG A 65 7.31 14.42 -13.37
N VAL A 66 8.07 14.40 -14.44
CA VAL A 66 8.64 15.59 -15.07
C VAL A 66 7.51 16.51 -15.57
N ALA A 67 6.37 15.96 -16.01
CA ALA A 67 5.21 16.76 -16.40
C ALA A 67 4.69 17.63 -15.24
N SER A 68 4.67 17.10 -14.01
CA SER A 68 4.26 17.84 -12.81
C SER A 68 5.24 18.97 -12.46
N ALA A 69 6.54 18.73 -12.60
CA ALA A 69 7.55 19.80 -12.47
C ALA A 69 7.32 20.92 -13.51
N LEU A 70 7.01 20.57 -14.76
CA LEU A 70 6.71 21.54 -15.82
C LEU A 70 5.41 22.33 -15.57
N HIS A 71 4.38 21.70 -14.99
CA HIS A 71 3.17 22.39 -14.58
C HIS A 71 3.45 23.46 -13.51
N ILE A 72 4.22 23.11 -12.47
CA ILE A 72 4.64 24.03 -11.42
C ILE A 72 5.47 25.18 -12.02
N ALA A 73 6.43 24.85 -12.89
CA ALA A 73 7.26 25.86 -13.54
C ALA A 73 6.46 26.82 -14.43
N ALA A 74 5.53 26.29 -15.23
CA ALA A 74 4.64 27.10 -16.06
C ALA A 74 3.76 28.00 -15.20
N ALA A 75 3.28 27.52 -14.04
CA ALA A 75 2.45 28.31 -13.13
C ALA A 75 3.20 29.52 -12.57
N ILE A 76 4.50 29.36 -12.27
CA ILE A 76 5.37 30.44 -11.78
C ILE A 76 5.72 31.41 -12.92
N VAL A 77 6.09 30.91 -14.10
CA VAL A 77 6.60 31.75 -15.21
C VAL A 77 5.47 32.42 -16.01
N LEU A 78 4.42 31.69 -16.35
CA LEU A 78 3.34 32.14 -17.25
C LEU A 78 2.07 32.58 -16.50
N GLY A 79 2.01 32.30 -15.20
CA GLY A 79 0.84 32.52 -14.37
C GLY A 79 -0.21 31.40 -14.43
N PRO A 80 -1.22 31.45 -13.54
CA PRO A 80 -2.10 30.31 -13.29
C PRO A 80 -2.89 29.86 -14.52
N TRP A 81 -3.46 30.80 -15.29
CA TRP A 81 -4.34 30.49 -16.41
C TRP A 81 -3.60 29.91 -17.61
N SER A 82 -2.48 30.54 -18.00
CA SER A 82 -1.65 30.06 -19.10
C SER A 82 -1.10 28.66 -18.80
N ALA A 83 -0.61 28.44 -17.58
CA ALA A 83 -0.11 27.15 -17.15
C ALA A 83 -1.19 26.06 -17.15
N ALA A 84 -2.39 26.39 -16.68
CA ALA A 84 -3.52 25.46 -16.67
C ALA A 84 -3.98 25.06 -18.07
N LEU A 85 -4.00 26.00 -19.01
CA LEU A 85 -4.30 25.72 -20.41
C LEU A 85 -3.27 24.74 -21.00
N LEU A 86 -1.99 24.98 -20.74
CA LEU A 86 -0.92 24.11 -21.24
C LEU A 86 -0.99 22.71 -20.62
N ALA A 87 -1.21 22.62 -19.30
CA ALA A 87 -1.34 21.36 -18.57
C ALA A 87 -2.51 20.52 -19.09
N GLY A 88 -3.71 21.11 -19.16
CA GLY A 88 -4.89 20.43 -19.68
C GLY A 88 -4.79 20.09 -21.17
N GLY A 89 -4.23 21.01 -21.97
CA GLY A 89 -4.12 20.87 -23.43
C GLY A 89 -3.14 19.77 -23.84
N ALA A 90 -1.97 19.71 -23.20
CA ALA A 90 -1.00 18.64 -23.41
C ALA A 90 -1.59 17.28 -23.03
N ALA A 91 -2.26 17.20 -21.87
CA ALA A 91 -2.92 15.98 -21.41
C ALA A 91 -4.04 15.50 -22.36
N LEU A 92 -4.85 16.41 -22.91
CA LEU A 92 -5.89 16.09 -23.90
C LEU A 92 -5.30 15.64 -25.24
N GLY A 93 -4.35 16.42 -25.78
CA GLY A 93 -3.81 16.23 -27.12
C GLY A 93 -3.02 14.93 -27.26
N VAL A 94 -2.11 14.66 -26.33
CA VAL A 94 -1.23 13.47 -26.39
C VAL A 94 -2.02 12.17 -26.19
N ARG A 95 -2.99 12.17 -25.27
CA ARG A 95 -3.69 10.95 -24.87
C ARG A 95 -4.84 10.59 -25.79
N ARG A 96 -5.43 11.56 -26.50
CA ARG A 96 -6.45 11.30 -27.53
C ARG A 96 -5.87 10.59 -28.76
N LEU A 97 -4.59 10.81 -29.06
CA LEU A 97 -3.85 10.16 -30.15
C LEU A 97 -3.56 8.67 -29.88
N ARG A 98 -3.82 8.17 -28.67
CA ARG A 98 -3.46 6.82 -28.22
C ARG A 98 -4.67 5.93 -27.85
N ASP A 99 -5.83 6.16 -28.47
CA ASP A 99 -7.08 5.37 -28.35
C ASP A 99 -7.57 5.10 -26.90
N ARG A 100 -7.28 6.02 -25.97
CA ARG A 100 -7.83 5.96 -24.61
C ARG A 100 -9.32 6.34 -24.60
N SER A 101 -10.07 5.78 -23.64
CA SER A 101 -11.46 6.17 -23.41
C SER A 101 -11.56 7.67 -23.12
N LEU A 102 -12.54 8.36 -23.74
CA LEU A 102 -12.71 9.81 -23.59
C LEU A 102 -12.85 10.24 -22.13
N GLY A 103 -13.54 9.44 -21.30
CA GLY A 103 -13.70 9.73 -19.88
C GLY A 103 -12.38 9.78 -19.11
N ALA A 104 -11.49 8.82 -19.33
CA ALA A 104 -10.18 8.79 -18.67
C ALA A 104 -9.29 9.97 -19.10
N VAL A 105 -9.26 10.27 -20.40
CA VAL A 105 -8.49 11.40 -20.95
C VAL A 105 -8.99 12.73 -20.38
N SER A 106 -10.31 12.94 -20.36
CA SER A 106 -10.91 14.16 -19.81
C SER A 106 -10.66 14.31 -18.32
N PHE A 107 -10.67 13.21 -17.55
CA PHE A 107 -10.41 13.26 -16.11
C PHE A 107 -8.97 13.65 -15.79
N GLU A 108 -8.00 13.05 -16.48
CA GLU A 108 -6.57 13.37 -16.27
C GLU A 108 -6.27 14.82 -16.66
N ALA A 109 -6.82 15.30 -17.79
CA ALA A 109 -6.68 16.68 -18.20
C ALA A 109 -7.35 17.67 -17.22
N ALA A 110 -8.53 17.33 -16.70
CA ALA A 110 -9.20 18.12 -15.67
C ALA A 110 -8.34 18.18 -14.40
N THR A 111 -7.75 17.06 -13.99
CA THR A 111 -6.87 16.99 -12.82
C THR A 111 -5.62 17.87 -12.99
N ALA A 112 -4.95 17.77 -14.14
CA ALA A 112 -3.79 18.59 -14.47
C ALA A 112 -4.16 20.10 -14.47
N THR A 113 -5.30 20.45 -15.05
CA THR A 113 -5.80 21.83 -15.11
C THR A 113 -6.07 22.39 -13.72
N LEU A 114 -6.86 21.67 -12.90
CA LEU A 114 -7.28 22.14 -11.57
C LEU A 114 -6.11 22.21 -10.59
N ALA A 115 -5.22 21.21 -10.58
CA ALA A 115 -4.04 21.23 -9.71
C ALA A 115 -3.09 22.39 -10.07
N THR A 116 -2.86 22.63 -11.36
CA THR A 116 -2.01 23.74 -11.85
C THR A 116 -2.62 25.10 -11.50
N LEU A 117 -3.94 25.27 -11.63
CA LEU A 117 -4.63 26.48 -11.20
C LEU A 117 -4.50 26.72 -9.70
N ALA A 118 -4.81 25.71 -8.89
CA ALA A 118 -4.75 25.82 -7.43
C ALA A 118 -3.32 26.19 -6.97
N GLY A 119 -2.31 25.49 -7.50
CA GLY A 119 -0.91 25.78 -7.22
C GLY A 119 -0.49 27.18 -7.66
N GLY A 120 -0.82 27.59 -8.89
CA GLY A 120 -0.49 28.92 -9.39
C GLY A 120 -1.14 30.05 -8.58
N TYR A 121 -2.37 29.86 -8.12
CA TYR A 121 -3.03 30.84 -7.25
C TYR A 121 -2.43 30.86 -5.84
N ALA A 122 -1.99 29.73 -5.31
CA ALA A 122 -1.27 29.66 -4.04
C ALA A 122 0.08 30.42 -4.11
N PHE A 123 0.80 30.34 -5.24
CA PHE A 123 2.00 31.13 -5.48
C PHE A 123 1.75 32.64 -5.34
N LEU A 124 0.69 33.13 -6.00
CA LEU A 124 0.31 34.54 -5.95
C LEU A 124 -0.15 34.98 -4.56
N ALA A 125 -0.96 34.15 -3.89
CA ALA A 125 -1.45 34.43 -2.54
C ALA A 125 -0.32 34.50 -1.51
N ALA A 126 0.76 33.75 -1.71
CA ALA A 126 1.95 33.77 -0.87
C ALA A 126 2.90 34.96 -1.17
N GLY A 127 2.56 35.85 -2.11
CA GLY A 127 3.35 37.03 -2.47
C GLY A 127 4.29 36.85 -3.66
N GLY A 128 4.20 35.70 -4.36
CA GLY A 128 4.98 35.45 -5.57
C GLY A 128 4.52 36.30 -6.75
N HIS A 129 5.44 36.62 -7.65
CA HIS A 129 5.16 37.41 -8.85
C HIS A 129 5.40 36.57 -10.11
N THR A 130 4.43 36.55 -11.03
CA THR A 130 4.57 35.76 -12.27
C THR A 130 5.72 36.27 -13.12
N GLY A 131 6.54 35.35 -13.64
CA GLY A 131 7.65 35.70 -14.54
C GLY A 131 8.84 36.39 -13.85
N ARG A 132 8.88 36.43 -12.51
CA ARG A 132 10.02 36.90 -11.72
C ARG A 132 10.22 35.94 -10.55
N ILE A 133 11.46 35.46 -10.37
CA ILE A 133 11.86 34.65 -9.23
C ILE A 133 13.11 35.25 -8.61
N GLU A 134 13.02 35.62 -7.35
CA GLU A 134 14.12 35.99 -6.48
C GLU A 134 14.38 34.86 -5.50
N LEU A 135 15.46 34.11 -5.71
CA LEU A 135 15.65 32.78 -5.10
C LEU A 135 15.36 32.72 -3.59
N LEU A 136 15.94 33.63 -2.81
CA LEU A 136 15.78 33.67 -1.35
C LEU A 136 14.50 34.39 -0.91
N GLY A 137 13.99 35.33 -1.73
CA GLY A 137 12.76 36.07 -1.44
C GLY A 137 11.48 35.28 -1.71
N ASP A 138 11.53 34.38 -2.69
CA ASP A 138 10.37 33.63 -3.18
C ASP A 138 10.31 32.18 -2.66
N LEU A 139 11.13 31.80 -1.68
CA LEU A 139 11.09 30.45 -1.08
C LEU A 139 9.69 30.12 -0.52
N GLY A 140 9.03 31.07 0.13
CA GLY A 140 7.67 30.93 0.64
C GLY A 140 6.64 30.66 -0.46
N PRO A 141 6.54 31.54 -1.49
CA PRO A 141 5.72 31.32 -2.66
C PRO A 141 5.97 30.00 -3.40
N VAL A 142 7.24 29.61 -3.59
CA VAL A 142 7.61 28.35 -4.25
C VAL A 142 7.15 27.13 -3.43
N ALA A 143 7.29 27.17 -2.11
CA ALA A 143 6.75 26.12 -1.24
C ALA A 143 5.22 26.05 -1.29
N ALA A 144 4.54 27.21 -1.34
CA ALA A 144 3.08 27.28 -1.42
C ALA A 144 2.53 26.61 -2.69
N VAL A 145 3.12 26.90 -3.88
CA VAL A 145 2.68 26.24 -5.13
C VAL A 145 2.92 24.75 -5.11
N ALA A 146 4.07 24.30 -4.58
CA ALA A 146 4.40 22.89 -4.46
C ALA A 146 3.39 22.14 -3.60
N ILE A 147 3.16 22.61 -2.36
CA ILE A 147 2.26 21.97 -1.40
C ILE A 147 0.84 21.90 -1.96
N VAL A 148 0.32 23.01 -2.49
CA VAL A 148 -1.06 23.07 -3.00
C VAL A 148 -1.23 22.23 -4.25
N TYR A 149 -0.30 22.33 -5.21
CA TYR A 149 -0.34 21.54 -6.44
C TYR A 149 -0.34 20.04 -6.15
N LEU A 150 0.61 19.57 -5.34
CA LEU A 150 0.77 18.15 -5.01
C LEU A 150 -0.45 17.63 -4.24
N THR A 151 -0.91 18.38 -3.23
CA THR A 151 -2.09 18.00 -2.44
C THR A 151 -3.33 17.86 -3.32
N PHE A 152 -3.60 18.84 -4.19
CA PHE A 152 -4.74 18.78 -5.11
C PHE A 152 -4.62 17.61 -6.09
N ARG A 153 -3.46 17.44 -6.70
CA ARG A 153 -3.20 16.37 -7.66
C ARG A 153 -3.40 15.00 -7.03
N THR A 154 -2.74 14.73 -5.90
CA THR A 154 -2.85 13.45 -5.18
C THR A 154 -4.28 13.20 -4.70
N THR A 155 -4.98 14.24 -4.22
CA THR A 155 -6.39 14.09 -3.83
C THR A 155 -7.27 13.71 -5.02
N LEU A 156 -7.15 14.40 -6.15
CA LEU A 156 -7.96 14.09 -7.33
C LEU A 156 -7.63 12.69 -7.90
N VAL A 157 -6.35 12.31 -7.98
CA VAL A 157 -5.95 11.01 -8.53
C VAL A 157 -6.27 9.87 -7.57
N GLN A 158 -5.81 9.92 -6.32
CA GLN A 158 -5.97 8.81 -5.37
C GLN A 158 -7.41 8.75 -4.84
N VAL A 159 -7.95 9.86 -4.33
CA VAL A 159 -9.26 9.85 -3.65
C VAL A 159 -10.41 9.82 -4.64
N VAL A 160 -10.38 10.65 -5.69
CA VAL A 160 -11.52 10.75 -6.61
C VAL A 160 -11.48 9.67 -7.70
N ALA A 161 -10.32 9.43 -8.32
CA ALA A 161 -10.19 8.45 -9.39
C ALA A 161 -9.97 7.02 -8.90
N ALA A 162 -8.93 6.80 -8.09
CA ALA A 162 -8.57 5.46 -7.64
C ALA A 162 -9.39 4.98 -6.43
N ARG A 163 -10.11 5.89 -5.75
CA ARG A 163 -10.79 5.65 -4.46
C ARG A 163 -9.85 5.13 -3.37
N GLU A 164 -8.56 5.43 -3.50
CA GLU A 164 -7.48 5.05 -2.59
C GLU A 164 -7.32 6.05 -1.43
N ALA A 165 -6.73 5.58 -0.33
CA ALA A 165 -6.41 6.46 0.79
C ALA A 165 -5.45 7.56 0.34
N PHE A 166 -5.67 8.78 0.82
CA PHE A 166 -4.72 9.87 0.59
C PHE A 166 -3.40 9.55 1.31
N GLN A 167 -2.40 9.18 0.51
CA GLN A 167 -1.02 8.93 0.93
C GLN A 167 -0.09 9.74 0.02
N PRO A 168 0.15 11.02 0.35
CA PRO A 168 1.04 11.84 -0.43
C PRO A 168 2.47 11.33 -0.25
N ASP A 169 3.13 10.97 -1.35
CA ASP A 169 4.58 10.76 -1.35
C ASP A 169 5.27 12.13 -1.34
N VAL A 170 5.54 12.60 -0.11
CA VAL A 170 6.20 13.89 0.11
C VAL A 170 7.60 13.92 -0.49
N THR A 171 8.29 12.78 -0.56
CA THR A 171 9.67 12.73 -1.08
C THR A 171 9.71 12.90 -2.59
N THR A 172 8.89 12.14 -3.31
CA THR A 172 8.74 12.27 -4.76
C THR A 172 8.18 13.64 -5.12
N GLY A 173 7.13 14.10 -4.41
CA GLY A 173 6.54 15.41 -4.64
C GLY A 173 7.50 16.57 -4.39
N ALA A 174 8.32 16.51 -3.33
CA ALA A 174 9.36 17.52 -3.07
C ALA A 174 10.39 17.57 -4.20
N GLY A 175 10.76 16.42 -4.77
CA GLY A 175 11.63 16.34 -5.95
C GLY A 175 11.00 17.01 -7.18
N GLU A 176 9.72 16.75 -7.46
CA GLU A 176 8.99 17.36 -8.59
C GLU A 176 8.92 18.89 -8.43
N ALA A 177 8.62 19.35 -7.21
CA ALA A 177 8.55 20.76 -6.88
C ALA A 177 9.91 21.47 -7.01
N ALA A 178 10.99 20.86 -6.50
CA ALA A 178 12.34 21.39 -6.62
C ALA A 178 12.78 21.49 -8.08
N LEU A 179 12.50 20.46 -8.88
CA LEU A 179 12.74 20.49 -10.32
C LEU A 179 11.91 21.60 -10.99
N GLY A 180 10.63 21.75 -10.64
CA GLY A 180 9.77 22.80 -11.17
C GLY A 180 10.29 24.21 -10.87
N ALA A 181 10.74 24.45 -9.63
CA ALA A 181 11.35 25.73 -9.25
C ALA A 181 12.65 26.00 -10.01
N ALA A 182 13.51 24.99 -10.19
CA ALA A 182 14.74 25.11 -10.96
C ALA A 182 14.46 25.42 -12.45
N VAL A 183 13.47 24.75 -13.05
CA VAL A 183 13.03 25.02 -14.43
C VAL A 183 12.45 26.43 -14.54
N ALA A 184 11.65 26.86 -13.56
CA ALA A 184 11.07 28.20 -13.55
C ALA A 184 12.16 29.27 -13.48
N LEU A 185 13.16 29.10 -12.62
CA LEU A 185 14.32 30.00 -12.53
C LEU A 185 15.07 30.06 -13.87
N PHE A 186 15.32 28.90 -14.47
CA PHE A 186 16.10 28.79 -15.70
C PHE A 186 15.39 29.39 -16.91
N ALA A 187 14.06 29.30 -16.96
CA ALA A 187 13.21 29.86 -18.01
C ALA A 187 12.90 31.36 -17.82
N THR A 188 13.01 31.88 -16.60
CA THR A 188 12.74 33.29 -16.29
C THR A 188 13.78 34.18 -16.96
N GLY A 189 13.33 35.15 -17.77
CA GLY A 189 14.20 36.06 -18.54
C GLY A 189 14.82 35.47 -19.81
N HIS A 190 14.98 34.15 -19.91
CA HIS A 190 15.56 33.47 -21.08
C HIS A 190 14.79 32.18 -21.42
N PRO A 191 13.60 32.27 -22.02
CA PRO A 191 12.72 31.11 -22.23
C PRO A 191 13.35 29.97 -23.05
N TRP A 192 14.26 30.29 -23.98
CA TRP A 192 14.99 29.33 -24.80
C TRP A 192 15.84 28.33 -24.01
N ASN A 193 16.17 28.66 -22.76
CA ASN A 193 16.85 27.75 -21.84
C ASN A 193 16.07 26.45 -21.61
N LEU A 194 14.74 26.45 -21.80
CA LEU A 194 13.93 25.23 -21.76
C LEU A 194 14.38 24.18 -22.78
N VAL A 195 14.96 24.58 -23.92
CA VAL A 195 15.48 23.64 -24.93
C VAL A 195 16.65 22.82 -24.37
N ALA A 196 17.45 23.39 -23.47
CA ALA A 196 18.56 22.68 -22.83
C ALA A 196 18.07 21.62 -21.82
N LEU A 197 16.79 21.61 -21.45
CA LEU A 197 16.19 20.55 -20.65
C LEU A 197 15.83 19.31 -21.47
N VAL A 198 15.75 19.42 -22.81
CA VAL A 198 15.38 18.28 -23.68
C VAL A 198 16.37 17.13 -23.55
N PRO A 199 17.71 17.32 -23.62
CA PRO A 199 18.67 16.25 -23.37
C PRO A 199 18.56 15.64 -21.96
N LEU A 200 18.29 16.47 -20.95
CA LEU A 200 18.12 16.00 -19.56
C LEU A 200 16.86 15.15 -19.42
N ALA A 201 15.73 15.60 -19.96
CA ALA A 201 14.47 14.86 -19.99
C ALA A 201 14.62 13.54 -20.75
N LEU A 202 15.39 13.53 -21.84
CA LEU A 202 15.73 12.31 -22.58
C LEU A 202 16.55 11.34 -21.72
N VAL A 203 17.57 11.81 -21.00
CA VAL A 203 18.37 10.97 -20.10
C VAL A 203 17.51 10.37 -18.98
N VAL A 204 16.65 11.18 -18.36
CA VAL A 204 15.70 10.71 -17.33
C VAL A 204 14.74 9.68 -17.91
N HIS A 205 14.19 9.92 -19.10
CA HIS A 205 13.34 8.96 -19.79
C HIS A 205 14.07 7.64 -20.09
N LEU A 206 15.31 7.70 -20.58
CA LEU A 206 16.11 6.50 -20.83
C LEU A 206 16.41 5.72 -19.55
N ALA A 207 16.71 6.41 -18.44
CA ALA A 207 16.90 5.79 -17.14
C ALA A 207 15.63 5.10 -16.64
N TYR A 208 14.48 5.78 -16.79
CA TYR A 208 13.17 5.23 -16.47
C TYR A 208 12.83 4.00 -17.32
N MET A 209 13.06 4.06 -18.63
CA MET A 209 12.84 2.91 -19.54
C MET A 209 13.70 1.70 -19.15
N ARG A 210 14.93 1.92 -18.66
CA ARG A 210 15.79 0.85 -18.13
C ARG A 210 15.22 0.24 -16.86
N LEU A 211 14.75 1.07 -15.92
CA LEU A 211 14.11 0.59 -14.69
C LEU A 211 12.84 -0.20 -15.01
N ALA A 212 11.98 0.32 -15.89
CA ALA A 212 10.77 -0.35 -16.34
C ALA A 212 11.08 -1.68 -17.04
N ARG A 213 12.19 -1.77 -17.78
CA ARG A 213 12.66 -3.02 -18.38
C ARG A 213 13.06 -4.05 -17.33
N VAL A 214 13.85 -3.66 -16.32
CA VAL A 214 14.25 -4.56 -15.22
C VAL A 214 13.03 -5.08 -14.46
N ARG A 215 12.03 -4.21 -14.23
CA ARG A 215 10.75 -4.62 -13.63
C ARG A 215 10.01 -5.64 -14.49
N ARG A 216 9.86 -5.38 -15.79
CA ARG A 216 9.26 -6.34 -16.74
C ARG A 216 9.99 -7.68 -16.75
N GLU A 217 11.32 -7.66 -16.78
CA GLU A 217 12.14 -8.88 -16.74
C GLU A 217 11.95 -9.64 -15.42
N THR A 218 11.79 -8.94 -14.29
CA THR A 218 11.48 -9.55 -12.98
C THR A 218 10.10 -10.22 -12.99
N LEU A 219 9.08 -9.54 -13.49
CA LEU A 219 7.72 -10.10 -13.58
C LEU A 219 7.66 -11.28 -14.55
N GLN A 220 8.36 -11.19 -15.68
CA GLN A 220 8.50 -12.28 -16.63
C GLN A 220 9.20 -13.49 -16.00
N ALA A 221 10.26 -13.28 -15.21
CA ALA A 221 10.91 -14.37 -14.48
C ALA A 221 9.96 -15.05 -13.49
N LEU A 222 9.13 -14.28 -12.77
CA LEU A 222 8.11 -14.83 -11.87
C LEU A 222 7.01 -15.58 -12.61
N GLU A 223 6.56 -15.08 -13.76
CA GLU A 223 5.63 -15.82 -14.64
C GLU A 223 6.26 -17.13 -15.11
N THR A 224 7.54 -17.13 -15.48
CA THR A 224 8.28 -18.32 -15.85
C THR A 224 8.39 -19.30 -14.69
N PHE A 225 8.68 -18.85 -13.47
CA PHE A 225 8.72 -19.73 -12.30
C PHE A 225 7.34 -20.34 -11.98
N ALA A 226 6.28 -19.54 -12.05
CA ALA A 226 4.91 -20.06 -11.90
C ALA A 226 4.59 -21.12 -12.96
N ASN A 227 4.96 -20.87 -14.23
CA ASN A 227 4.79 -21.87 -15.32
C ASN A 227 5.57 -23.16 -15.05
N ILE A 228 6.82 -23.07 -14.60
CA ILE A 228 7.66 -24.25 -14.28
C ILE A 228 7.02 -25.08 -13.17
N VAL A 229 6.44 -24.43 -12.15
CA VAL A 229 5.74 -25.14 -11.07
C VAL A 229 4.45 -25.78 -11.58
N ASP A 230 3.64 -25.08 -12.37
CA ASP A 230 2.45 -25.63 -13.02
C ASP A 230 2.80 -26.86 -13.90
N GLU A 231 3.90 -26.81 -14.65
CA GLU A 231 4.35 -27.91 -15.54
C GLU A 231 4.79 -29.17 -14.79
N ARG A 232 5.26 -29.04 -13.53
CA ARG A 232 5.62 -30.18 -12.69
C ARG A 232 4.41 -30.98 -12.20
N ASP A 233 3.22 -30.40 -12.26
CA ASP A 233 1.95 -31.05 -11.96
C ASP A 233 1.11 -31.12 -13.26
N PRO A 234 1.20 -32.24 -14.01
CA PRO A 234 0.55 -32.40 -15.31
C PRO A 234 -0.96 -32.17 -15.31
N SER A 235 -1.61 -32.25 -14.13
CA SER A 235 -3.04 -32.02 -13.95
C SER A 235 -3.43 -30.54 -13.89
N THR A 236 -2.43 -29.63 -13.86
CA THR A 236 -2.60 -28.20 -13.58
C THR A 236 -2.04 -27.28 -14.67
N TYR A 237 -1.81 -27.77 -15.90
CA TYR A 237 -1.31 -26.90 -16.98
C TYR A 237 -2.19 -25.65 -17.15
N GLN A 238 -1.58 -24.47 -16.96
CA GLN A 238 -2.22 -23.15 -16.96
C GLN A 238 -3.28 -22.90 -15.85
N HIS A 239 -3.34 -23.74 -14.81
CA HIS A 239 -4.27 -23.63 -13.69
C HIS A 239 -4.16 -22.27 -12.99
N SER A 240 -2.97 -21.92 -12.49
CA SER A 240 -2.79 -20.66 -11.76
C SER A 240 -3.05 -19.43 -12.65
N LEU A 241 -2.92 -19.56 -13.98
CA LEU A 241 -3.33 -18.52 -14.93
C LEU A 241 -4.87 -18.38 -15.04
N ARG A 242 -5.61 -19.49 -15.06
CA ARG A 242 -7.08 -19.48 -15.08
C ARG A 242 -7.64 -18.96 -13.76
N VAL A 243 -7.10 -19.39 -12.62
CA VAL A 243 -7.46 -18.85 -11.30
C VAL A 243 -7.22 -17.34 -11.25
N ALA A 244 -6.06 -16.86 -11.69
CA ALA A 244 -5.77 -15.42 -11.75
C ALA A 244 -6.74 -14.63 -12.62
N ARG A 245 -7.21 -15.19 -13.75
CA ARG A 245 -8.24 -14.56 -14.59
C ARG A 245 -9.62 -14.52 -13.91
N SER A 246 -10.00 -15.59 -13.22
CA SER A 246 -11.26 -15.66 -12.47
C SER A 246 -11.28 -14.62 -11.33
N VAL A 247 -10.18 -14.50 -10.60
CA VAL A 247 -10.01 -13.50 -9.53
C VAL A 247 -10.04 -12.08 -10.08
N ASP A 248 -9.33 -11.80 -11.18
CA ASP A 248 -9.36 -10.47 -11.85
C ASP A 248 -10.79 -10.10 -12.29
N ARG A 249 -11.53 -11.03 -12.90
CA ARG A 249 -12.92 -10.81 -13.31
C ARG A 249 -13.84 -10.54 -12.11
N LEU A 250 -13.70 -11.30 -11.02
CA LEU A 250 -14.48 -11.11 -9.80
C LEU A 250 -14.19 -9.76 -9.13
N ALA A 251 -12.91 -9.42 -8.95
CA ALA A 251 -12.54 -8.15 -8.34
C ALA A 251 -13.02 -6.95 -9.18
N ARG A 252 -12.96 -7.03 -10.51
CA ARG A 252 -13.50 -6.00 -11.41
C ARG A 252 -15.02 -5.87 -11.34
N SER A 253 -15.75 -6.98 -11.29
CA SER A 253 -17.22 -6.94 -11.23
C SER A 253 -17.72 -6.32 -9.92
N LEU A 254 -16.95 -6.48 -8.84
CA LEU A 254 -17.21 -5.88 -7.54
C LEU A 254 -16.72 -4.42 -7.43
N GLY A 255 -16.05 -3.89 -8.45
CA GLY A 255 -15.58 -2.51 -8.47
C GLY A 255 -14.43 -2.21 -7.50
N LEU A 256 -13.64 -3.24 -7.13
CA LEU A 256 -12.35 -3.01 -6.49
C LEU A 256 -11.47 -2.19 -7.47
N PRO A 257 -10.62 -1.29 -6.98
CA PRO A 257 -9.77 -0.51 -7.86
C PRO A 257 -8.46 -1.26 -8.16
N PHE A 258 -7.76 -0.70 -9.12
CA PHE A 258 -6.83 -1.45 -9.96
C PHE A 258 -5.63 -2.01 -9.21
N SER A 259 -5.12 -1.29 -8.20
CA SER A 259 -4.01 -1.74 -7.36
C SER A 259 -4.36 -3.04 -6.62
N ASP A 260 -5.56 -3.15 -6.06
CA ASP A 260 -6.03 -4.37 -5.39
C ASP A 260 -6.26 -5.51 -6.37
N ILE A 261 -6.87 -5.21 -7.53
CA ILE A 261 -7.11 -6.21 -8.58
C ILE A 261 -5.77 -6.84 -9.01
N ASP A 262 -4.75 -6.02 -9.26
CA ASP A 262 -3.44 -6.51 -9.70
C ASP A 262 -2.74 -7.32 -8.60
N ARG A 263 -2.83 -6.89 -7.33
CA ARG A 263 -2.32 -7.68 -6.19
C ARG A 263 -3.01 -9.03 -6.06
N LEU A 264 -4.34 -9.07 -6.11
CA LEU A 264 -5.13 -10.30 -6.04
C LEU A 264 -4.83 -11.23 -7.22
N ARG A 265 -4.65 -10.66 -8.42
CA ARG A 265 -4.26 -11.42 -9.62
C ARG A 265 -2.88 -12.07 -9.44
N TRP A 266 -1.89 -11.35 -8.90
CA TRP A 266 -0.56 -11.91 -8.61
C TRP A 266 -0.60 -12.95 -7.50
N ALA A 267 -1.40 -12.72 -6.46
CA ALA A 267 -1.64 -13.70 -5.40
C ALA A 267 -2.20 -15.01 -5.98
N ALA A 268 -3.23 -14.90 -6.81
CA ALA A 268 -3.81 -16.03 -7.53
C ALA A 268 -2.83 -16.70 -8.49
N ARG A 269 -1.92 -15.96 -9.12
CA ARG A 269 -0.92 -16.54 -10.02
C ARG A 269 0.19 -17.28 -9.29
N LEU A 270 0.53 -16.86 -8.08
CA LEU A 270 1.65 -17.39 -7.30
C LEU A 270 1.21 -18.29 -6.13
N HIS A 271 -0.09 -18.54 -5.96
CA HIS A 271 -0.64 -19.24 -4.79
C HIS A 271 -0.01 -20.63 -4.56
N ASP A 272 0.37 -21.29 -5.65
CA ASP A 272 0.92 -22.64 -5.67
C ASP A 272 2.45 -22.69 -5.84
N LEU A 273 3.15 -21.55 -5.84
CA LEU A 273 4.61 -21.49 -6.08
C LEU A 273 5.41 -22.41 -5.13
N GLY A 274 4.94 -22.58 -3.89
CA GLY A 274 5.52 -23.45 -2.87
C GLY A 274 5.48 -24.94 -3.21
N LYS A 275 4.70 -25.38 -4.21
CA LYS A 275 4.75 -26.76 -4.71
C LYS A 275 6.12 -27.14 -5.27
N VAL A 276 7.01 -26.16 -5.51
CA VAL A 276 8.42 -26.40 -5.86
C VAL A 276 9.15 -27.32 -4.87
N ALA A 277 8.79 -27.26 -3.58
CA ALA A 277 9.38 -28.08 -2.51
C ALA A 277 8.70 -29.45 -2.32
N VAL A 278 7.63 -29.74 -3.08
CA VAL A 278 6.94 -31.03 -3.04
C VAL A 278 7.56 -31.96 -4.07
N ASP A 279 7.80 -33.22 -3.67
CA ASP A 279 8.37 -34.23 -4.55
C ASP A 279 7.49 -34.50 -5.77
N ALA A 280 8.10 -34.63 -6.95
CA ALA A 280 7.37 -34.85 -8.20
C ALA A 280 6.67 -36.21 -8.26
N SER A 281 7.13 -37.21 -7.49
CA SER A 281 6.42 -38.49 -7.32
C SER A 281 5.12 -38.31 -6.54
N LEU A 282 5.12 -37.41 -5.55
CA LEU A 282 3.95 -37.11 -4.73
C LEU A 282 2.90 -36.32 -5.51
N LEU A 283 3.33 -35.30 -6.28
CA LEU A 283 2.44 -34.50 -7.15
C LEU A 283 1.73 -35.35 -8.22
N ARG A 284 2.37 -36.44 -8.69
CA ARG A 284 1.85 -37.33 -9.73
C ARG A 284 1.21 -38.61 -9.20
N LYS A 285 1.04 -38.73 -7.87
CA LYS A 285 0.56 -39.97 -7.25
C LYS A 285 -0.87 -40.26 -7.66
N GLU A 286 -1.13 -41.52 -8.04
CA GLU A 286 -2.45 -41.93 -8.52
C GLU A 286 -3.48 -42.35 -7.45
N GLY A 287 -3.01 -42.49 -6.22
CA GLY A 287 -3.83 -42.88 -5.08
C GLY A 287 -4.04 -41.75 -4.08
N ARG A 288 -4.78 -42.07 -3.01
CA ARG A 288 -4.90 -41.18 -1.85
C ARG A 288 -3.52 -40.94 -1.23
N LEU A 289 -3.32 -39.71 -0.76
CA LEU A 289 -2.16 -39.36 0.04
C LEU A 289 -2.30 -39.95 1.45
N ASP A 290 -1.21 -40.48 2.00
CA ASP A 290 -1.11 -40.87 3.41
C ASP A 290 -0.89 -39.65 4.32
N GLY A 291 -0.77 -39.87 5.63
CA GLY A 291 -0.62 -38.78 6.60
C GLY A 291 0.67 -37.96 6.45
N ALA A 292 1.79 -38.61 6.12
CA ALA A 292 3.08 -37.93 5.95
C ALA A 292 3.11 -37.16 4.63
N GLU A 293 2.56 -37.76 3.58
CA GLU A 293 2.36 -37.15 2.27
C GLU A 293 1.44 -35.92 2.35
N TRP A 294 0.33 -36.00 3.09
CA TRP A 294 -0.53 -34.85 3.39
C TRP A 294 0.21 -33.77 4.17
N ALA A 295 1.04 -34.14 5.15
CA ALA A 295 1.83 -33.17 5.91
C ALA A 295 2.84 -32.44 5.01
N ALA A 296 3.43 -33.12 4.02
CA ALA A 296 4.29 -32.50 3.02
C ALA A 296 3.48 -31.56 2.10
N MET A 297 2.32 -31.99 1.61
CA MET A 297 1.45 -31.18 0.75
C MET A 297 0.98 -29.89 1.44
N ARG A 298 0.59 -29.95 2.72
CA ARG A 298 0.10 -28.78 3.49
C ARG A 298 1.16 -27.69 3.76
N ARG A 299 2.42 -27.93 3.39
CA ARG A 299 3.50 -26.93 3.53
C ARG A 299 3.54 -25.94 2.38
N HIS A 300 3.01 -26.29 1.19
CA HIS A 300 3.13 -25.44 0.02
C HIS A 300 2.49 -24.05 0.19
N PRO A 301 1.33 -23.84 0.86
CA PRO A 301 0.73 -22.51 0.96
C PRO A 301 1.61 -21.55 1.76
N ARG A 302 2.14 -22.01 2.89
CA ARG A 302 3.11 -21.27 3.71
C ARG A 302 4.39 -20.96 2.94
N LEU A 303 4.90 -21.92 2.17
CA LEU A 303 6.08 -21.66 1.35
C LEU A 303 5.79 -20.66 0.22
N SER A 304 4.64 -20.73 -0.44
CA SER A 304 4.21 -19.74 -1.42
C SER A 304 4.14 -18.34 -0.80
N ALA A 305 3.52 -18.22 0.37
CA ALA A 305 3.42 -16.96 1.12
C ALA A 305 4.81 -16.40 1.47
N ARG A 306 5.71 -17.25 2.01
CA ARG A 306 7.10 -16.91 2.33
C ARG A 306 7.88 -16.42 1.11
N LEU A 307 7.73 -17.09 -0.04
CA LEU A 307 8.38 -16.67 -1.28
C LEU A 307 7.82 -15.33 -1.79
N MET A 308 6.51 -15.11 -1.66
CA MET A 308 5.86 -13.87 -2.07
C MET A 308 6.25 -12.66 -1.21
N GLN A 309 6.49 -12.83 0.09
CA GLN A 309 6.92 -11.76 0.99
C GLN A 309 8.23 -11.08 0.54
N ARG A 310 9.07 -11.77 -0.24
CA ARG A 310 10.31 -11.22 -0.80
C ARG A 310 10.09 -10.21 -1.94
N PHE A 311 8.88 -10.10 -2.44
CA PHE A 311 8.51 -9.20 -3.53
C PHE A 311 7.50 -8.17 -3.00
N GLU A 312 7.94 -6.92 -2.81
CA GLU A 312 7.14 -5.84 -2.23
C GLU A 312 5.74 -5.67 -2.87
N PHE A 313 5.63 -5.94 -4.17
CA PHE A 313 4.38 -5.83 -4.90
C PHE A 313 3.38 -6.96 -4.59
N ALA A 314 3.86 -8.13 -4.17
CA ALA A 314 3.07 -9.33 -3.87
C ALA A 314 2.94 -9.59 -2.36
N ALA A 315 3.85 -9.04 -1.54
CA ALA A 315 3.96 -9.29 -0.11
C ALA A 315 2.65 -9.10 0.65
N GLY A 316 1.89 -8.05 0.33
CA GLY A 316 0.61 -7.79 1.01
C GLY A 316 -0.38 -8.96 0.94
N GLN A 317 -0.40 -9.72 -0.16
CA GLN A 317 -1.35 -10.82 -0.33
C GLN A 317 -0.80 -12.18 0.11
N ALA A 318 0.41 -12.22 0.70
CA ALA A 318 1.04 -13.45 1.13
C ALA A 318 0.14 -14.24 2.11
N ARG A 319 -0.54 -13.55 3.03
CA ARG A 319 -1.46 -14.19 3.99
C ARG A 319 -2.70 -14.79 3.32
N ALA A 320 -3.19 -14.15 2.26
CA ALA A 320 -4.28 -14.70 1.46
C ALA A 320 -3.86 -16.00 0.75
N VAL A 321 -2.62 -16.02 0.25
CA VAL A 321 -2.00 -17.21 -0.33
C VAL A 321 -1.69 -18.27 0.70
N GLU A 322 -1.31 -17.95 1.93
CA GLU A 322 -1.14 -18.96 2.97
C GLU A 322 -2.46 -19.71 3.22
N PHE A 323 -3.58 -18.98 3.25
CA PHE A 323 -4.87 -19.51 3.65
C PHE A 323 -5.80 -19.90 2.50
N HIS A 324 -5.30 -20.03 1.28
CA HIS A 324 -6.14 -20.36 0.13
C HIS A 324 -6.73 -21.80 0.15
N HIS A 325 -6.27 -22.65 1.08
CA HIS A 325 -6.86 -23.98 1.39
C HIS A 325 -7.70 -24.00 2.68
N GLU A 326 -7.93 -22.84 3.30
CA GLU A 326 -8.87 -22.77 4.41
C GLU A 326 -10.32 -22.88 3.95
N ARG A 327 -11.21 -23.23 4.88
CA ARG A 327 -12.65 -23.32 4.65
C ARG A 327 -13.36 -22.31 5.53
N TYR A 328 -14.51 -21.81 5.06
CA TYR A 328 -15.28 -20.85 5.84
C TYR A 328 -15.76 -21.43 7.20
N ASP A 329 -16.01 -22.73 7.27
CA ASP A 329 -16.39 -23.49 8.47
C ASP A 329 -15.23 -23.85 9.40
N GLY A 330 -14.00 -23.41 9.10
CA GLY A 330 -12.82 -23.69 9.92
C GLY A 330 -12.33 -25.14 9.84
N GLN A 331 -12.77 -25.94 8.86
CA GLN A 331 -12.28 -27.31 8.65
C GLN A 331 -11.14 -27.40 7.61
N GLY A 332 -10.45 -26.29 7.39
CA GLY A 332 -9.35 -26.15 6.42
C GLY A 332 -8.05 -26.81 6.84
N TYR A 333 -6.94 -26.39 6.21
CA TYR A 333 -5.62 -26.98 6.46
C TYR A 333 -5.09 -26.73 7.87
N TYR A 334 -5.34 -25.53 8.39
CA TYR A 334 -4.86 -25.00 9.66
C TYR A 334 -6.00 -24.72 10.64
N GLY A 335 -7.26 -24.88 10.21
CA GLY A 335 -8.44 -24.81 11.07
C GLY A 335 -8.80 -23.38 11.47
N ILE A 336 -8.57 -22.42 10.57
CA ILE A 336 -8.84 -21.00 10.84
C ILE A 336 -10.30 -20.70 10.54
N ASP A 337 -10.99 -20.05 11.47
CA ASP A 337 -12.38 -19.63 11.27
C ASP A 337 -12.52 -18.73 10.03
N GLY A 338 -13.52 -18.99 9.18
CA GLY A 338 -13.73 -18.28 7.93
C GLY A 338 -13.91 -16.77 8.06
N SER A 339 -14.39 -16.29 9.21
CA SER A 339 -14.53 -14.86 9.50
C SER A 339 -13.20 -14.19 9.85
N ALA A 340 -12.19 -14.96 10.28
CA ALA A 340 -10.84 -14.49 10.57
C ALA A 340 -9.91 -14.53 9.35
N LEU A 341 -10.34 -15.16 8.24
CA LEU A 341 -9.57 -15.20 7.00
C LEU A 341 -9.54 -13.82 6.33
N PRO A 342 -8.39 -13.40 5.78
CA PRO A 342 -8.35 -12.27 4.85
C PRO A 342 -9.37 -12.52 3.73
N LEU A 343 -10.18 -11.52 3.38
CA LEU A 343 -11.18 -11.70 2.34
C LEU A 343 -10.57 -12.08 0.99
N ALA A 344 -9.38 -11.56 0.69
CA ALA A 344 -8.59 -11.99 -0.44
C ALA A 344 -8.44 -13.52 -0.55
N SER A 345 -8.33 -14.24 0.58
CA SER A 345 -8.29 -15.70 0.61
C SER A 345 -9.59 -16.30 0.07
N HIS A 346 -10.75 -15.72 0.40
CA HIS A 346 -12.05 -16.19 -0.10
C HIS A 346 -12.19 -16.06 -1.61
N PHE A 347 -11.54 -15.06 -2.22
CA PHE A 347 -11.47 -14.91 -3.68
C PHE A 347 -10.62 -16.02 -4.29
N LEU A 348 -9.50 -16.36 -3.66
CA LEU A 348 -8.63 -17.46 -4.10
C LEU A 348 -9.34 -18.81 -3.94
N ILE A 349 -9.94 -19.08 -2.78
CA ILE A 349 -10.64 -20.34 -2.46
C ILE A 349 -11.73 -20.64 -3.49
N VAL A 350 -12.59 -19.66 -3.80
CA VAL A 350 -13.69 -19.88 -4.76
C VAL A 350 -13.17 -20.08 -6.18
N ALA A 351 -12.16 -19.31 -6.60
CA ALA A 351 -11.61 -19.36 -7.95
C ALA A 351 -10.78 -20.64 -8.20
N ASP A 352 -9.97 -21.04 -7.22
CA ASP A 352 -9.20 -22.29 -7.23
C ASP A 352 -10.13 -23.50 -7.25
N SER A 353 -11.12 -23.53 -6.35
CA SER A 353 -12.10 -24.63 -6.31
C SER A 353 -12.91 -24.75 -7.60
N PHE A 354 -13.32 -23.62 -8.19
CA PHE A 354 -14.03 -23.63 -9.46
C PHE A 354 -13.16 -24.21 -10.58
N ASP A 355 -11.92 -23.74 -10.73
CA ASP A 355 -11.00 -24.24 -11.76
C ASP A 355 -10.69 -25.73 -11.56
N ALA A 356 -10.49 -26.15 -10.31
CA ALA A 356 -10.26 -27.53 -9.92
C ALA A 356 -11.44 -28.45 -10.28
N MET A 357 -12.68 -27.96 -10.20
CA MET A 357 -13.88 -28.71 -10.58
C MET A 357 -14.10 -28.78 -12.08
N THR A 358 -13.78 -27.72 -12.82
CA THR A 358 -14.03 -27.61 -14.27
C THR A 358 -12.87 -28.10 -15.13
N THR A 359 -11.76 -28.53 -14.53
CA THR A 359 -10.59 -29.05 -15.23
C THR A 359 -10.47 -30.56 -15.03
N GLU A 360 -10.07 -31.28 -16.08
CA GLU A 360 -9.86 -32.72 -16.01
C GLU A 360 -8.63 -33.04 -15.14
N ARG A 361 -8.78 -33.99 -14.21
CA ARG A 361 -7.70 -34.46 -13.35
C ARG A 361 -7.53 -35.97 -13.50
N PRO A 362 -6.32 -36.53 -13.26
CA PRO A 362 -6.05 -37.96 -13.45
C PRO A 362 -7.04 -38.93 -12.76
N PHE A 363 -7.69 -38.53 -11.66
CA PHE A 363 -8.65 -39.37 -10.92
C PHE A 363 -10.11 -38.88 -10.99
N ARG A 364 -10.39 -37.81 -11.74
CA ARG A 364 -11.72 -37.19 -11.77
C ARG A 364 -11.99 -36.47 -13.09
N PRO A 365 -13.09 -36.79 -13.79
CA PRO A 365 -13.51 -36.02 -14.96
C PRO A 365 -13.93 -34.61 -14.56
N ALA A 366 -13.72 -33.65 -15.46
CA ALA A 366 -14.18 -32.28 -15.27
C ALA A 366 -15.71 -32.24 -15.12
N LEU A 367 -16.20 -31.46 -14.16
CA LEU A 367 -17.62 -31.10 -14.09
C LEU A 367 -17.97 -30.10 -15.18
N SER A 368 -19.23 -30.10 -15.60
CA SER A 368 -19.75 -28.97 -16.37
C SER A 368 -19.72 -27.70 -15.52
N ARG A 369 -19.68 -26.55 -16.20
CA ARG A 369 -19.70 -25.24 -15.55
C ARG A 369 -20.87 -25.10 -14.57
N GLU A 370 -22.07 -25.53 -14.98
CA GLU A 370 -23.26 -25.40 -14.15
C GLU A 370 -23.21 -26.31 -12.92
N GLU A 371 -22.68 -27.53 -13.05
CA GLU A 371 -22.49 -28.43 -11.90
C GLU A 371 -21.48 -27.87 -10.90
N ALA A 372 -20.39 -27.26 -11.37
CA ALA A 372 -19.41 -26.61 -10.51
C ALA A 372 -19.99 -25.39 -9.79
N LEU A 373 -20.81 -24.57 -10.47
CA LEU A 373 -21.51 -23.45 -9.84
C LEU A 373 -22.55 -23.91 -8.82
N ALA A 374 -23.31 -24.95 -9.12
CA ALA A 374 -24.26 -25.55 -8.18
C ALA A 374 -23.53 -26.10 -6.93
N GLU A 375 -22.32 -26.65 -7.07
CA GLU A 375 -21.51 -27.09 -5.93
C GLU A 375 -21.03 -25.91 -5.07
N ILE A 376 -20.66 -24.78 -5.68
CA ILE A 376 -20.32 -23.56 -4.95
C ILE A 376 -21.53 -23.02 -4.18
N GLU A 377 -22.71 -23.03 -4.79
CA GLU A 377 -23.96 -22.62 -4.13
C GLU A 377 -24.31 -23.55 -2.96
N ARG A 378 -24.18 -24.88 -3.13
CA ARG A 378 -24.44 -25.88 -2.08
C ARG A 378 -23.52 -25.73 -0.87
N ASN A 379 -22.25 -25.38 -1.09
CA ASN A 379 -21.25 -25.24 -0.03
C ASN A 379 -21.03 -23.79 0.41
N SER A 380 -21.96 -22.89 0.07
CA SER A 380 -21.99 -21.52 0.54
C SER A 380 -22.25 -21.48 2.05
N GLY A 381 -21.38 -20.83 2.81
CA GLY A 381 -21.41 -20.79 4.28
C GLY A 381 -20.74 -21.98 4.96
N THR A 382 -20.19 -22.94 4.22
CA THR A 382 -19.36 -24.02 4.75
C THR A 382 -17.95 -23.96 4.17
N GLN A 383 -17.78 -24.33 2.90
CA GLN A 383 -16.49 -24.20 2.23
C GLN A 383 -16.22 -22.76 1.81
N PHE A 384 -17.24 -22.08 1.30
CA PHE A 384 -17.11 -20.77 0.68
C PHE A 384 -17.75 -19.67 1.52
N HIS A 385 -17.14 -18.49 1.54
CA HIS A 385 -17.76 -17.31 2.12
C HIS A 385 -19.08 -16.99 1.37
N PRO A 386 -20.22 -16.83 2.08
CA PRO A 386 -21.53 -16.70 1.44
C PRO A 386 -21.61 -15.58 0.39
N THR A 387 -21.16 -14.38 0.75
CA THR A 387 -21.20 -13.21 -0.12
C THR A 387 -20.32 -13.37 -1.36
N VAL A 388 -19.10 -13.88 -1.19
CA VAL A 388 -18.14 -14.12 -2.29
C VAL A 388 -18.66 -15.21 -3.23
N ALA A 389 -19.21 -16.31 -2.69
CA ALA A 389 -19.80 -17.39 -3.47
C ALA A 389 -20.95 -16.89 -4.36
N ARG A 390 -21.90 -16.13 -3.79
CA ARG A 390 -23.01 -15.54 -4.55
C ARG A 390 -22.52 -14.61 -5.65
N ALA A 391 -21.57 -13.73 -5.34
CA ALA A 391 -21.00 -12.81 -6.31
C ALA A 391 -20.29 -13.54 -7.46
N PHE A 392 -19.51 -14.57 -7.15
CA PHE A 392 -18.80 -15.39 -8.12
C PHE A 392 -19.77 -16.15 -9.04
N VAL A 393 -20.79 -16.80 -8.48
CA VAL A 393 -21.79 -17.54 -9.25
C VAL A 393 -22.58 -16.62 -10.17
N ALA A 394 -23.00 -15.45 -9.68
CA ALA A 394 -23.66 -14.45 -10.49
C ALA A 394 -22.81 -14.00 -11.67
N LEU A 395 -21.54 -13.69 -11.42
CA LEU A 395 -20.59 -13.30 -12.46
C LEU A 395 -20.41 -14.38 -13.52
N GLU A 396 -20.27 -15.64 -13.11
CA GLU A 396 -20.11 -16.75 -14.03
C GLU A 396 -21.38 -16.99 -14.85
N ARG A 397 -22.58 -16.77 -14.30
CA ARG A 397 -23.84 -16.79 -15.07
C ARG A 397 -24.07 -15.54 -15.93
N GLY A 398 -23.15 -14.57 -15.93
CA GLY A 398 -23.24 -13.36 -16.74
C GLY A 398 -24.11 -12.24 -16.14
N HIS A 399 -24.40 -12.33 -14.85
CA HIS A 399 -25.12 -11.29 -14.10
C HIS A 399 -24.15 -10.27 -13.50
N ASP A 400 -24.67 -9.09 -13.16
CA ASP A 400 -23.91 -8.07 -12.44
C ASP A 400 -23.77 -8.49 -10.96
N ALA A 401 -22.56 -8.91 -10.57
CA ALA A 401 -22.27 -9.37 -9.23
C ALA A 401 -22.49 -8.29 -8.17
N ALA A 402 -22.18 -7.02 -8.47
CA ALA A 402 -22.33 -5.93 -7.51
C ALA A 402 -23.80 -5.57 -7.27
N ALA A 403 -24.66 -5.72 -8.29
CA ALA A 403 -26.09 -5.41 -8.19
C ALA A 403 -26.88 -6.37 -7.29
N LEU A 404 -26.32 -7.56 -7.01
CA LEU A 404 -26.95 -8.60 -6.19
C LEU A 404 -26.57 -8.52 -4.70
N LEU A 405 -25.63 -7.62 -4.36
CA LEU A 405 -25.15 -7.43 -3.00
C LEU A 405 -25.84 -6.22 -2.37
N THR A 406 -26.08 -6.30 -1.07
CA THR A 406 -26.44 -5.11 -0.29
C THR A 406 -25.26 -4.13 -0.26
N ALA A 407 -25.54 -2.86 0.03
CA ALA A 407 -24.49 -1.84 0.14
C ALA A 407 -23.42 -2.21 1.19
N ASP A 408 -23.85 -2.80 2.31
CA ASP A 408 -22.96 -3.23 3.39
C ASP A 408 -22.10 -4.44 3.00
N GLU A 409 -22.69 -5.42 2.30
CA GLU A 409 -21.95 -6.57 1.78
C GLU A 409 -20.94 -6.16 0.69
N LEU A 410 -21.33 -5.26 -0.20
CA LEU A 410 -20.42 -4.75 -1.23
C LEU A 410 -19.29 -3.92 -0.60
N ALA A 411 -19.59 -3.10 0.41
CA ALA A 411 -18.59 -2.37 1.18
C ALA A 411 -17.63 -3.34 1.88
N GLN A 412 -18.14 -4.37 2.56
CA GLN A 412 -17.32 -5.42 3.18
C GLN A 412 -16.40 -6.12 2.15
N LEU A 413 -16.92 -6.39 0.94
CA LEU A 413 -16.10 -6.99 -0.12
C LEU A 413 -15.04 -6.04 -0.69
N GLN A 414 -15.35 -4.75 -0.76
CA GLN A 414 -14.43 -3.71 -1.21
C GLN A 414 -13.39 -3.34 -0.14
N ASP A 415 -13.70 -3.54 1.14
CA ASP A 415 -12.88 -3.15 2.28
C ASP A 415 -11.72 -4.13 2.57
N ALA A 416 -11.74 -5.35 2.03
CA ALA A 416 -10.87 -6.42 2.53
C ALA A 416 -9.78 -6.93 1.56
N ALA A 417 -9.36 -6.08 0.62
CA ALA A 417 -8.18 -6.29 -0.22
C ALA A 417 -6.85 -5.66 0.33
N ILE A 418 -6.75 -5.52 1.67
CA ILE A 418 -5.62 -4.97 2.50
C ILE A 418 -5.53 -3.42 2.56
N PRO A 419 -4.81 -2.84 3.56
CA PRO A 419 -5.31 -2.01 4.64
C PRO A 419 -5.38 -0.50 4.31
N TYR A 420 -5.11 -0.12 3.06
CA TYR A 420 -4.93 1.29 2.69
C TYR A 420 -5.98 1.72 1.66
N ARG A 421 -7.22 1.78 2.14
CA ARG A 421 -8.29 2.56 1.51
C ARG A 421 -8.81 3.58 2.51
N LEU A 422 -9.31 4.68 1.94
CA LEU A 422 -9.77 5.88 2.63
C LEU A 422 -10.31 5.56 4.02
N PRO A 423 -9.81 6.18 5.11
CA PRO A 423 -10.67 6.29 6.27
C PRO A 423 -11.97 6.91 5.76
N VAL A 424 -13.09 6.20 5.92
CA VAL A 424 -14.44 6.76 5.90
C VAL A 424 -14.32 8.19 6.37
N ILE A 425 -14.72 9.18 5.54
CA ILE A 425 -14.46 10.63 5.73
C ILE A 425 -14.15 10.90 7.20
N PRO A 426 -12.86 11.05 7.57
CA PRO A 426 -12.40 10.75 8.91
C PRO A 426 -13.29 11.47 9.91
N GLY A 427 -13.88 10.71 10.83
CA GLY A 427 -14.62 11.33 11.92
C GLY A 427 -13.68 12.27 12.66
N ALA A 428 -14.21 13.18 13.48
CA ALA A 428 -13.38 14.08 14.28
C ALA A 428 -12.32 13.35 15.15
N ARG A 429 -12.52 12.05 15.40
CA ARG A 429 -11.56 11.17 16.09
C ARG A 429 -10.40 10.71 15.20
N ASP A 430 -10.62 10.37 13.94
CA ASP A 430 -9.56 9.87 13.04
C ASP A 430 -8.61 10.99 12.58
N LEU A 431 -9.12 12.22 12.46
CA LEU A 431 -8.29 13.41 12.21
C LEU A 431 -7.31 13.71 13.36
N ARG A 432 -7.61 13.24 14.58
CA ARG A 432 -6.70 13.35 15.74
C ARG A 432 -5.46 12.48 15.58
N ASP A 433 -5.60 11.33 14.91
CA ASP A 433 -4.52 10.36 14.73
C ASP A 433 -3.63 10.67 13.51
N ARG A 434 -4.10 11.54 12.60
CA ARG A 434 -3.34 12.05 11.45
C ARG A 434 -3.31 13.58 11.39
N PRO A 435 -2.69 14.25 12.38
CA PRO A 435 -2.65 15.71 12.45
C PRO A 435 -1.96 16.38 11.24
N GLU A 436 -1.08 15.66 10.55
CA GLU A 436 -0.46 16.08 9.29
C GLU A 436 -1.48 16.37 8.19
N LEU A 437 -2.56 15.59 8.08
CA LEU A 437 -3.59 15.79 7.07
C LEU A 437 -4.41 17.05 7.34
N VAL A 438 -4.71 17.31 8.62
CA VAL A 438 -5.38 18.54 9.06
C VAL A 438 -4.52 19.75 8.75
N ALA A 439 -3.20 19.65 8.99
CA ALA A 439 -2.25 20.72 8.71
C ALA A 439 -2.21 21.05 7.20
N ILE A 440 -2.02 20.02 6.35
CA ILE A 440 -1.92 20.16 4.90
C ILE A 440 -3.24 20.71 4.31
N ALA A 441 -4.39 20.16 4.71
CA ALA A 441 -5.69 20.60 4.22
C ALA A 441 -6.01 22.04 4.65
N GLY A 442 -5.70 22.40 5.90
CA GLY A 442 -5.89 23.75 6.42
C GLY A 442 -5.03 24.80 5.70
N VAL A 443 -3.73 24.53 5.55
CA VAL A 443 -2.80 25.40 4.81
C VAL A 443 -3.25 25.54 3.35
N THR A 444 -3.63 24.43 2.71
CA THR A 444 -4.12 24.44 1.32
C THR A 444 -5.38 25.30 1.18
N LEU A 445 -6.36 25.12 2.07
CA LEU A 445 -7.58 25.92 2.07
C LEU A 445 -7.28 27.41 2.28
N ALA A 446 -6.39 27.74 3.21
CA ALA A 446 -6.02 29.12 3.50
C ALA A 446 -5.38 29.81 2.29
N LEU A 447 -4.42 29.15 1.64
CA LEU A 447 -3.71 29.69 0.47
C LEU A 447 -4.65 29.88 -0.73
N VAL A 448 -5.52 28.89 -0.99
CA VAL A 448 -6.50 28.99 -2.07
C VAL A 448 -7.54 30.07 -1.77
N ALA A 449 -8.08 30.12 -0.54
CA ALA A 449 -9.05 31.14 -0.14
C ALA A 449 -8.48 32.55 -0.20
N ALA A 450 -7.20 32.72 0.15
CA ALA A 450 -6.51 34.00 0.08
C ALA A 450 -6.45 34.50 -1.37
N ALA A 451 -6.20 33.61 -2.34
CA ALA A 451 -6.20 33.98 -3.76
C ALA A 451 -7.56 34.51 -4.26
N PHE A 452 -8.67 34.12 -3.63
CA PHE A 452 -10.02 34.59 -3.96
C PHE A 452 -10.54 35.67 -3.00
N SER A 453 -9.68 36.23 -2.15
CA SER A 453 -10.05 37.26 -1.16
C SER A 453 -11.16 36.82 -0.20
N GLN A 454 -11.25 35.52 0.10
CA GLN A 454 -12.26 34.92 0.98
C GLN A 454 -11.74 34.86 2.42
N LEU A 455 -11.73 36.00 3.11
CA LEU A 455 -11.14 36.16 4.45
C LEU A 455 -11.63 35.15 5.49
N GLU A 456 -12.92 34.80 5.48
CA GLU A 456 -13.48 33.81 6.41
C GLU A 456 -12.88 32.41 6.21
N LEU A 457 -12.71 31.99 4.96
CA LEU A 457 -12.10 30.71 4.62
C LEU A 457 -10.58 30.71 4.85
N VAL A 458 -9.91 31.86 4.71
CA VAL A 458 -8.50 32.03 5.10
C VAL A 458 -8.34 31.81 6.59
N ALA A 459 -9.18 32.45 7.41
CA ALA A 459 -9.14 32.30 8.86
C ALA A 459 -9.45 30.86 9.29
N ALA A 460 -10.47 30.23 8.69
CA ALA A 460 -10.82 28.84 8.97
C ALA A 460 -9.69 27.86 8.58
N GLY A 461 -9.15 27.99 7.37
CA GLY A 461 -8.04 27.17 6.88
C GLY A 461 -6.77 27.36 7.71
N GLY A 462 -6.40 28.61 8.00
CA GLY A 462 -5.23 28.94 8.80
C GLY A 462 -5.31 28.38 10.21
N THR A 463 -6.48 28.49 10.85
CA THR A 463 -6.73 27.94 12.19
C THR A 463 -6.60 26.41 12.18
N ALA A 464 -7.22 25.73 11.21
CA ALA A 464 -7.09 24.28 11.06
C ALA A 464 -5.63 23.88 10.81
N GLY A 465 -4.91 24.62 9.96
CA GLY A 465 -3.50 24.40 9.65
C GLY A 465 -2.61 24.45 10.90
N VAL A 466 -2.78 25.49 11.73
CA VAL A 466 -2.02 25.67 12.98
C VAL A 466 -2.35 24.59 14.00
N ILE A 467 -3.63 24.24 14.18
CA ILE A 467 -4.05 23.17 15.08
C ILE A 467 -3.43 21.84 14.65
N GLY A 468 -3.50 21.51 13.35
CA GLY A 468 -2.87 20.32 12.78
C GLY A 468 -1.36 20.29 13.03
N LEU A 469 -0.65 21.38 12.77
CA LEU A 469 0.80 21.47 12.98
C LEU A 469 1.18 21.32 14.46
N LEU A 470 0.45 21.96 15.38
CA LEU A 470 0.68 21.83 16.82
C LEU A 470 0.46 20.40 17.31
N LEU A 471 -0.59 19.74 16.84
CA LEU A 471 -0.86 18.33 17.16
C LEU A 471 0.24 17.42 16.58
N TYR A 472 0.70 17.69 15.35
CA TYR A 472 1.79 16.95 14.70
C TYR A 472 3.10 17.08 15.48
N VAL A 473 3.52 18.31 15.82
CA VAL A 473 4.72 18.57 16.63
C VAL A 473 4.61 17.92 18.00
N ARG A 474 3.46 18.05 18.67
CA ARG A 474 3.22 17.41 19.97
C ARG A 474 3.31 15.88 19.89
N ARG A 475 2.78 15.27 18.83
CA ARG A 475 2.91 13.83 18.57
C ARG A 475 4.37 13.45 18.35
N ARG A 476 5.11 14.16 17.49
CA ARG A 476 6.54 13.90 17.24
C ARG A 476 7.39 14.02 18.51
N ILE A 477 7.15 15.03 19.35
CA ILE A 477 7.83 15.17 20.64
C ILE A 477 7.50 14.00 21.57
N ARG A 478 6.23 13.57 21.63
CA ARG A 478 5.83 12.40 22.45
C ARG A 478 6.49 11.12 21.97
N VAL A 479 6.52 10.87 20.65
CA VAL A 479 7.19 9.72 20.05
C VAL A 479 8.67 9.77 20.41
N ALA A 480 9.38 10.85 20.09
CA ALA A 480 10.81 10.97 20.36
C ALA A 480 11.17 10.78 21.85
N ARG A 481 10.38 11.35 22.77
CA ARG A 481 10.58 11.16 24.21
C ARG A 481 10.38 9.70 24.63
N LEU A 482 9.34 9.05 24.12
CA LEU A 482 9.06 7.66 24.44
C LEU A 482 10.11 6.72 23.84
N THR A 483 10.51 6.93 22.58
CA THR A 483 11.61 6.22 21.91
C THR A 483 12.88 6.29 22.78
N GLN A 484 13.30 7.50 23.19
CA GLN A 484 14.47 7.66 24.07
C GLN A 484 14.28 6.98 25.43
N THR A 485 13.10 7.09 26.05
CA THR A 485 12.83 6.43 27.33
C THR A 485 12.88 4.90 27.23
N LEU A 486 12.43 4.33 26.10
CA LEU A 486 12.54 2.89 25.83
C LEU A 486 14.00 2.47 25.64
N LEU A 487 14.77 3.24 24.87
CA LEU A 487 16.20 2.96 24.64
C LEU A 487 17.02 3.09 25.93
N ASP A 488 16.77 4.12 26.74
CA ASP A 488 17.41 4.30 28.05
C ASP A 488 17.08 3.14 28.99
N ALA A 489 15.81 2.71 29.03
CA ALA A 489 15.38 1.58 29.85
C ALA A 489 16.02 0.26 29.39
N ALA A 490 16.09 0.03 28.07
CA ALA A 490 16.81 -1.12 27.52
C ALA A 490 18.30 -1.07 27.87
N GLY A 491 18.91 0.11 27.83
CA GLY A 491 20.33 0.34 28.11
C GLY A 491 20.74 0.22 29.58
N GLN A 492 19.84 0.46 30.54
CA GLN A 492 20.15 0.45 31.97
C GLN A 492 20.35 -0.96 32.59
N GLY A 493 19.82 -2.01 31.97
CA GLY A 493 19.99 -3.38 32.48
C GLY A 493 21.46 -3.84 32.46
N GLU A 494 21.90 -4.63 33.45
CA GLU A 494 23.22 -5.28 33.39
C GLU A 494 23.20 -6.54 32.51
N ASN A 495 22.02 -7.14 32.37
CA ASN A 495 21.76 -8.37 31.62
C ASN A 495 20.44 -8.25 30.85
N ARG A 496 20.15 -9.23 29.99
CA ARG A 496 18.96 -9.24 29.13
C ARG A 496 17.64 -9.18 29.91
N GLU A 497 17.55 -9.83 31.08
CA GLU A 497 16.34 -9.87 31.90
C GLU A 497 16.04 -8.55 32.61
N SER A 498 17.07 -7.88 33.15
CA SER A 498 16.92 -6.55 33.77
C SER A 498 16.55 -5.48 32.76
N SER A 499 17.10 -5.55 31.53
CA SER A 499 16.67 -4.70 30.40
C SER A 499 15.19 -4.93 30.05
N PHE A 500 14.75 -6.20 30.03
CA PHE A 500 13.34 -6.53 29.82
C PHE A 500 12.45 -5.95 30.93
N ASP A 501 12.79 -6.13 32.20
CA ASP A 501 11.99 -5.64 33.32
C ASP A 501 11.88 -4.10 33.35
N ALA A 502 12.95 -3.39 32.96
CA ALA A 502 12.96 -1.95 32.79
C ALA A 502 12.06 -1.50 31.64
N LEU A 503 12.14 -2.16 30.47
CA LEU A 503 11.29 -1.91 29.32
C LEU A 503 9.81 -2.15 29.62
N THR A 504 9.48 -3.27 30.26
CA THR A 504 8.11 -3.59 30.67
C THR A 504 7.54 -2.50 31.57
N SER A 505 8.33 -1.97 32.51
CA SER A 505 7.87 -0.89 33.39
C SER A 505 7.55 0.41 32.62
N VAL A 506 8.25 0.69 31.52
CA VAL A 506 7.94 1.82 30.64
C VAL A 506 6.66 1.54 29.83
N LEU A 507 6.53 0.34 29.27
CA LEU A 507 5.38 -0.07 28.47
C LEU A 507 4.08 -0.13 29.29
N GLU A 508 4.12 -0.66 30.52
CA GLU A 508 3.01 -0.63 31.48
C GLU A 508 2.48 0.81 31.67
N ARG A 509 3.36 1.81 31.76
CA ARG A 509 2.95 3.23 31.90
C ARG A 509 2.51 3.89 30.60
N ALA A 510 3.03 3.43 29.46
CA ALA A 510 2.83 4.09 28.17
C ALA A 510 1.59 3.59 27.43
N CYS A 511 1.25 2.31 27.57
CA CYS A 511 0.13 1.67 26.87
C CYS A 511 -0.74 0.77 27.74
N ASP A 512 -0.63 0.85 29.07
CA ASP A 512 -1.38 0.02 30.02
C ASP A 512 -1.21 -1.49 29.73
N ALA A 513 0.01 -1.90 29.36
CA ALA A 513 0.33 -3.30 29.09
C ALA A 513 -0.02 -4.18 30.31
N THR A 514 -0.88 -5.17 30.11
CA THR A 514 -1.35 -6.10 31.15
C THR A 514 -0.42 -7.30 31.31
N TRP A 515 0.27 -7.66 30.23
CA TRP A 515 1.25 -8.73 30.20
C TRP A 515 2.34 -8.44 29.17
N THR A 516 3.57 -8.84 29.47
CA THR A 516 4.70 -8.76 28.55
C THR A 516 5.55 -10.01 28.66
N SER A 517 6.18 -10.42 27.56
CA SER A 517 7.06 -11.58 27.52
C SER A 517 8.21 -11.41 26.55
N LEU A 518 9.35 -11.96 26.94
CA LEU A 518 10.51 -12.15 26.10
C LEU A 518 10.56 -13.62 25.68
N ILE A 519 10.49 -13.84 24.37
CA ILE A 519 10.50 -15.18 23.78
C ILE A 519 11.81 -15.36 23.02
N ASP A 520 12.52 -16.44 23.31
CA ASP A 520 13.64 -16.88 22.48
C ASP A 520 13.11 -17.72 21.32
N TRP A 521 13.67 -17.49 20.13
CA TRP A 521 13.22 -18.13 18.91
C TRP A 521 14.24 -19.16 18.41
N GLU A 522 13.76 -20.33 18.01
CA GLU A 522 14.62 -21.40 17.50
C GLU A 522 15.02 -21.12 16.03
N GLU A 523 16.24 -21.50 15.64
CA GLU A 523 16.79 -21.26 14.29
C GLU A 523 16.03 -21.99 13.18
N ASP A 524 15.26 -23.03 13.50
CA ASP A 524 14.44 -23.76 12.53
C ASP A 524 13.15 -23.00 12.15
N GLY A 525 12.81 -21.94 12.89
CA GLY A 525 11.64 -21.10 12.68
C GLY A 525 10.30 -21.74 13.09
N LEU A 526 10.32 -22.86 13.80
CA LEU A 526 9.11 -23.66 14.12
C LEU A 526 8.67 -23.55 15.57
N GLY A 527 9.45 -22.89 16.43
CA GLY A 527 9.18 -22.81 17.85
C GLY A 527 9.85 -21.63 18.54
N GLY A 528 9.31 -21.29 19.70
CA GLY A 528 9.90 -20.32 20.62
C GLY A 528 9.57 -20.69 22.06
N ALA A 529 10.48 -20.37 22.97
CA ALA A 529 10.34 -20.62 24.40
C ALA A 529 10.22 -19.29 25.16
N VAL A 530 9.29 -19.23 26.11
CA VAL A 530 9.19 -18.08 27.02
C VAL A 530 10.42 -18.07 27.91
N ARG A 531 11.21 -17.03 27.79
CA ARG A 531 12.40 -16.82 28.63
C ARG A 531 12.03 -16.07 29.90
N ARG A 532 11.25 -15.01 29.74
CA ARG A 532 10.81 -14.14 30.82
C ARG A 532 9.39 -13.67 30.53
N GLU A 533 8.57 -13.54 31.55
CA GLU A 533 7.25 -12.95 31.44
C GLU A 533 6.93 -12.13 32.70
N ARG A 534 6.08 -11.13 32.52
CA ARG A 534 5.59 -10.26 33.60
C ARG A 534 4.14 -9.88 33.32
N GLY A 535 3.29 -10.09 34.32
CA GLY A 535 1.83 -9.97 34.23
C GLY A 535 1.14 -11.30 34.54
N THR A 536 -0.17 -11.28 34.79
CA THR A 536 -0.92 -12.47 35.22
C THR A 536 -1.89 -13.02 34.15
N ASP A 537 -2.04 -12.33 33.02
CA ASP A 537 -3.03 -12.65 32.00
C ASP A 537 -2.39 -12.53 30.61
N GLY A 538 -1.68 -13.58 30.18
CA GLY A 538 -1.02 -13.67 28.88
C GLY A 538 -1.69 -14.70 27.97
N PRO A 539 -1.57 -14.57 26.64
CA PRO A 539 -2.08 -15.56 25.69
C PRO A 539 -1.41 -16.92 25.87
N HIS A 540 -2.16 -18.00 25.62
CA HIS A 540 -1.64 -19.36 25.77
C HIS A 540 -0.45 -19.60 24.83
N LEU A 541 0.68 -20.10 25.36
CA LEU A 541 1.95 -20.19 24.62
C LEU A 541 1.83 -20.91 23.28
N ALA A 542 1.10 -22.03 23.21
CA ALA A 542 0.90 -22.76 21.95
C ALA A 542 0.20 -21.91 20.86
N VAL A 543 -0.76 -21.07 21.25
CA VAL A 543 -1.49 -20.17 20.32
C VAL A 543 -0.59 -19.01 19.91
N LEU A 544 0.16 -18.46 20.88
CA LEU A 544 1.12 -17.38 20.65
C LEU A 544 2.26 -17.83 19.72
N THR A 545 2.88 -18.99 19.97
CA THR A 545 3.95 -19.53 19.13
C THR A 545 3.42 -19.86 17.74
N SER A 546 2.20 -20.40 17.60
CA SER A 546 1.58 -20.64 16.29
C SER A 546 1.39 -19.34 15.48
N TRP A 547 0.98 -18.26 16.16
CA TRP A 547 0.89 -16.93 15.54
C TRP A 547 2.27 -16.36 15.20
N LEU A 548 3.24 -16.45 16.10
CA LEU A 548 4.60 -15.94 15.84
C LEU A 548 5.28 -16.71 14.71
N VAL A 549 5.12 -18.03 14.60
CA VAL A 549 5.63 -18.83 13.48
C VAL A 549 5.03 -18.34 12.15
N ARG A 550 3.76 -17.96 12.16
CA ARG A 550 3.08 -17.40 10.97
C ARG A 550 3.62 -16.01 10.61
N GLU A 551 3.80 -15.14 11.60
CA GLU A 551 4.08 -13.71 11.36
C GLU A 551 5.58 -13.35 11.39
N ALA A 552 6.44 -14.25 11.89
CA ALA A 552 7.91 -14.10 12.01
C ALA A 552 8.61 -13.67 10.71
N GLU A 553 8.06 -14.07 9.56
CA GLU A 553 8.65 -13.85 8.24
C GLU A 553 7.92 -12.78 7.43
N SER A 554 6.85 -12.17 7.98
CA SER A 554 6.07 -11.11 7.35
C SER A 554 6.90 -9.91 6.88
N GLY A 555 8.07 -9.70 7.50
CA GLY A 555 8.92 -8.53 7.28
C GLY A 555 8.39 -7.27 7.97
N GLU A 556 7.28 -7.36 8.71
CA GLU A 556 6.75 -6.25 9.49
C GLU A 556 7.63 -5.99 10.71
N THR A 557 7.88 -4.71 10.99
CA THR A 557 8.67 -4.28 12.14
C THR A 557 7.93 -4.49 13.46
N LEU A 558 6.60 -4.50 13.44
CA LEU A 558 5.75 -4.67 14.62
C LEU A 558 4.52 -5.49 14.23
N LEU A 559 4.40 -6.68 14.81
CA LEU A 559 3.30 -7.61 14.55
C LEU A 559 2.14 -7.31 15.50
N SER A 560 0.90 -7.34 15.02
CA SER A 560 -0.28 -7.13 15.87
C SER A 560 -1.38 -8.14 15.56
N ALA A 561 -1.97 -8.70 16.60
CA ALA A 561 -3.12 -9.58 16.52
C ALA A 561 -4.23 -9.12 17.47
N GLY A 562 -5.47 -9.22 16.99
CA GLY A 562 -6.64 -8.94 17.82
C GLY A 562 -6.86 -10.06 18.85
N GLY A 563 -7.51 -9.73 19.95
CA GLY A 563 -7.76 -10.66 21.05
C GLY A 563 -8.50 -11.94 20.65
N PHE A 564 -9.40 -11.86 19.67
CA PHE A 564 -10.09 -13.04 19.13
C PHE A 564 -9.13 -14.05 18.48
N GLU A 565 -8.08 -13.57 17.81
CA GLU A 565 -7.11 -14.42 17.09
C GLU A 565 -6.21 -15.21 18.05
N LEU A 566 -5.95 -14.66 19.24
CA LEU A 566 -5.06 -15.25 20.24
C LEU A 566 -5.78 -15.76 21.48
N GLN A 567 -7.12 -15.80 21.44
CA GLN A 567 -7.98 -16.18 22.57
C GLN A 567 -7.65 -15.41 23.86
N HIS A 568 -7.41 -14.10 23.72
CA HIS A 568 -7.00 -13.21 24.80
C HIS A 568 -7.83 -11.92 24.78
N GLU A 569 -8.11 -11.30 25.93
CA GLU A 569 -8.82 -10.01 25.94
C GLU A 569 -7.88 -8.86 25.59
N GLY A 570 -8.19 -8.13 24.50
CA GLY A 570 -7.42 -6.96 24.08
C GLY A 570 -6.69 -7.16 22.75
N VAL A 571 -5.46 -6.65 22.64
CA VAL A 571 -4.61 -6.74 21.45
C VAL A 571 -3.23 -7.20 21.91
N VAL A 572 -2.66 -8.17 21.19
CA VAL A 572 -1.29 -8.63 21.43
C VAL A 572 -0.41 -8.10 20.32
N VAL A 573 0.73 -7.55 20.70
CA VAL A 573 1.71 -6.97 19.79
C VAL A 573 3.06 -7.63 20.04
N ALA A 574 3.76 -7.99 18.97
CA ALA A 574 5.09 -8.59 19.06
C ALA A 574 6.09 -7.81 18.22
N LEU A 575 7.21 -7.47 18.84
CA LEU A 575 8.37 -6.86 18.22
C LEU A 575 9.39 -7.97 17.88
N PRO A 576 9.64 -8.28 16.60
CA PRO A 576 10.65 -9.25 16.21
C PRO A 576 12.06 -8.75 16.57
N LEU A 577 12.83 -9.55 17.31
CA LEU A 577 14.20 -9.24 17.68
C LEU A 577 15.14 -9.92 16.68
N ARG A 578 15.87 -9.12 15.89
CA ARG A 578 16.79 -9.62 14.85
C ARG A 578 18.24 -9.26 15.17
N ARG A 579 19.17 -10.12 14.77
CA ARG A 579 20.61 -9.84 14.75
C ARG A 579 20.99 -8.93 13.59
N GLU A 580 22.23 -8.41 13.60
CA GLU A 580 22.78 -7.59 12.51
C GLU A 580 22.72 -8.29 11.12
N ASN A 581 22.78 -9.62 11.08
CA ASN A 581 22.62 -10.42 9.87
C ASN A 581 21.14 -10.70 9.48
N SER A 582 20.19 -9.97 10.08
CA SER A 582 18.74 -10.11 9.92
C SER A 582 18.14 -11.44 10.41
N ALA A 583 18.92 -12.32 11.06
CA ALA A 583 18.42 -13.55 11.64
C ALA A 583 17.49 -13.23 12.82
N LEU A 584 16.27 -13.77 12.79
CA LEU A 584 15.31 -13.68 13.87
C LEU A 584 15.77 -14.56 15.04
N VAL A 585 15.83 -14.00 16.24
CA VAL A 585 16.34 -14.69 17.43
C VAL A 585 15.38 -14.64 18.62
N GLY A 586 14.33 -13.84 18.53
CA GLY A 586 13.35 -13.73 19.59
C GLY A 586 12.23 -12.74 19.29
N PHE A 587 11.34 -12.59 20.25
CA PHE A 587 10.27 -11.60 20.23
C PHE A 587 10.13 -10.92 21.59
N LEU A 588 9.87 -9.62 21.57
CA LEU A 588 9.29 -8.92 22.70
C LEU A 588 7.79 -8.81 22.47
N VAL A 589 6.99 -9.51 23.27
CA VAL A 589 5.53 -9.57 23.15
C VAL A 589 4.89 -8.77 24.27
N LEU A 590 3.83 -8.03 23.96
CA LEU A 590 3.02 -7.29 24.90
C LEU A 590 1.52 -7.52 24.63
N ALA A 591 0.75 -7.71 25.69
CA ALA A 591 -0.71 -7.68 25.65
C ALA A 591 -1.20 -6.35 26.23
N VAL A 592 -2.09 -5.69 25.50
CA VAL A 592 -2.69 -4.40 25.85
C VAL A 592 -4.21 -4.48 25.77
N PRO A 593 -4.95 -3.80 26.66
CA PRO A 593 -6.41 -3.92 26.74
C PRO A 593 -7.13 -3.30 25.52
N ARG A 594 -6.45 -2.44 24.76
CA ARG A 594 -6.96 -1.76 23.57
C ARG A 594 -5.85 -1.64 22.52
N ARG A 595 -6.21 -1.24 21.29
CA ARG A 595 -5.23 -0.89 20.25
C ARG A 595 -4.17 0.06 20.80
N LEU A 596 -2.92 -0.22 20.44
CA LEU A 596 -1.79 0.64 20.81
C LEU A 596 -2.06 2.09 20.39
N PRO A 597 -1.79 3.06 21.27
CA PRO A 597 -1.79 4.45 20.86
C PRO A 597 -0.78 4.66 19.72
N ALA A 598 -1.16 5.40 18.68
CA ALA A 598 -0.32 5.60 17.48
C ALA A 598 1.07 6.22 17.74
N HIS A 599 1.29 6.84 18.90
CA HIS A 599 2.59 7.35 19.31
C HIS A 599 3.48 6.30 19.98
N VAL A 600 2.89 5.26 20.59
CA VAL A 600 3.60 4.12 21.16
C VAL A 600 4.01 3.17 20.04
N GLU A 601 3.11 2.89 19.11
CA GLU A 601 3.37 2.08 17.91
C GLU A 601 4.56 2.65 17.12
N LEU A 602 4.52 3.95 16.79
CA LEU A 602 5.64 4.62 16.12
C LEU A 602 6.93 4.58 16.93
N ALA A 603 6.88 4.77 18.25
CA ALA A 603 8.06 4.75 19.08
C ALA A 603 8.71 3.36 19.14
N LEU A 604 7.91 2.29 19.20
CA LEU A 604 8.38 0.91 19.13
C LEU A 604 9.01 0.61 17.77
N THR A 605 8.38 1.03 16.67
CA THR A 605 8.91 0.87 15.32
C THR A 605 10.21 1.64 15.11
N GLU A 606 10.31 2.89 15.57
CA GLU A 606 11.53 3.71 15.50
C GLU A 606 12.66 3.15 16.38
N ALA A 607 12.33 2.53 17.52
CA ALA A 607 13.30 1.93 18.44
C ALA A 607 13.66 0.48 18.11
N ALA A 608 12.99 -0.16 17.15
CA ALA A 608 12.99 -1.61 16.96
C ALA A 608 14.40 -2.21 16.85
N ASP A 609 15.23 -1.67 15.97
CA ASP A 609 16.57 -2.20 15.70
C ASP A 609 17.50 -2.05 16.91
N GLU A 610 17.44 -0.91 17.62
CA GLU A 610 18.27 -0.69 18.81
C GLU A 610 17.78 -1.50 20.02
N LEU A 611 16.46 -1.66 20.19
CA LEU A 611 15.90 -2.56 21.19
C LEU A 611 16.29 -4.01 20.92
N ALA A 612 16.27 -4.44 19.66
CA ALA A 612 16.76 -5.75 19.26
C ALA A 612 18.25 -5.91 19.61
N LEU A 613 19.09 -4.92 19.29
CA LEU A 613 20.51 -4.96 19.62
C LEU A 613 20.75 -5.05 21.14
N ALA A 614 20.03 -4.24 21.92
CA ALA A 614 20.16 -4.19 23.38
C ALA A 614 19.71 -5.49 24.05
N LEU A 615 18.65 -6.12 23.53
CA LEU A 615 18.13 -7.37 24.06
C LEU A 615 18.91 -8.59 23.57
N VAL A 616 19.45 -8.60 22.35
CA VAL A 616 20.09 -9.79 21.75
C VAL A 616 21.56 -9.92 22.12
N ASN A 617 22.30 -8.81 22.24
CA ASN A 617 23.76 -8.84 22.40
C ASN A 617 24.24 -8.82 23.86
N ARG A 618 23.33 -8.90 24.85
CA ARG A 618 23.71 -8.89 26.28
C ARG A 618 23.92 -10.29 26.83
N PRO A 619 24.96 -10.49 27.66
CA PRO A 619 25.25 -11.78 28.25
C PRO A 619 24.12 -12.23 29.17
N ASP A 620 23.88 -13.54 29.15
CA ASP A 620 22.89 -14.19 30.00
C ASP A 620 23.32 -14.16 31.47
N GLU A 621 22.35 -14.04 32.37
CA GLU A 621 22.59 -14.23 33.80
C GLU A 621 23.04 -15.69 34.03
N PRO A 622 24.12 -15.95 34.78
CA PRO A 622 24.55 -17.32 35.05
C PRO A 622 23.45 -18.06 35.81
N VAL A 623 22.82 -19.02 35.13
CA VAL A 623 21.80 -19.90 35.71
C VAL A 623 22.42 -20.63 36.89
N ALA A 624 22.00 -20.28 38.11
CA ALA A 624 22.39 -20.98 39.32
C ALA A 624 21.84 -22.43 39.25
N GLY A 625 22.69 -23.39 38.87
CA GLY A 625 22.35 -24.82 38.95
C GLY A 625 22.84 -25.74 37.83
N ARG A 626 23.62 -25.29 36.84
CA ARG A 626 24.32 -26.22 35.93
C ARG A 626 25.81 -26.28 36.26
N ASP A 627 26.18 -27.40 36.87
CA ASP A 627 27.53 -27.78 37.28
C ASP A 627 28.49 -27.81 36.06
N PRO A 628 29.59 -27.03 36.03
CA PRO A 628 30.49 -26.94 34.88
C PRO A 628 31.59 -28.01 34.91
N LEU A 629 31.22 -29.28 35.10
CA LEU A 629 32.18 -30.38 35.23
C LEU A 629 31.79 -31.64 34.42
N LEU A 630 31.40 -31.50 33.16
CA LEU A 630 31.39 -32.61 32.20
C LEU A 630 31.69 -32.12 30.77
N ALA A 631 32.87 -31.54 30.56
CA ALA A 631 33.46 -31.35 29.22
C ALA A 631 34.99 -31.29 29.30
N ALA A 632 35.59 -32.29 29.95
CA ALA A 632 37.00 -32.62 29.80
C ALA A 632 37.14 -34.14 30.00
N GLY A 633 37.10 -34.88 28.90
CA GLY A 633 37.20 -36.34 28.84
C GLY A 633 37.05 -36.80 27.40
#